data_AF-A0A2H3KK45-F1
#
_entry.id   AF-A0A2H3KK45-F1
#
_cell.length_a   1.000
_cell.length_b   1.000
_cell.length_c   1.000
_cell.angle_alpha   90.00
_cell.angle_beta   90.00
_cell.angle_gamma   90.00
#
_symmetry.space_group_name_H-M   'P 1'
#
loop_
_entity.id
_entity.type
_entity.pdbx_description
1 polymer ?
#
loop_
_entity_poly.entity_id
_entity_poly.type
_entity_poly.pdbx_seq_one_letter_code
_entity_poly.pdbx_strand_id
1 'polypeptide(L)'
;MAFGVASTTAEEGSLASGGLTAYLPFAALPQPPEPPPPPPPPPPPPFPARQVTIRPVPLSQVQRGSTLSVEYRFRNQSTTDMIASDTLQLVYQSRLLSFTSVSPAPGDRYLAHDGSTVTVEVRNIAPGEERRGRINFFVRRDAPLQSRIALFAVFRCTPDQTCNSNLAEVEVLVNDDESTTGGIFTMGVSPDRGPVGTAHVFQGSRFLPGEEFRTWLNMPGGGVMPLSITGNADAQGNIRFTFGSGGLTQAGFYSMVAHGMSSSVQNVAPFIVQINGQPATMPGMAGGAELTLPVSAFEIPATPVLAGTGGLAGTVRDATGTGLAGIVVEVLDSQGDIITVTRTITDGVYTIATGLETGTYTVKALPGATGDPALALLGTISSDPVQVTEPNLTPEVNLLVPAVGALRGTVTADGTPVGAVRVTAVDADENPVAGTLTDDTGTYTLSNVPAGTYTLRFDQRAIRKSGAFGSTTLADVAVTAGEISQVPPIALPASTQTGAIRGTVKAADSQAGLGGVIVVLARLGANEAEFPFVTVTQTDPDGTYVSKPLLPGAYRVQFVTSFASVTTTLGYGGALYASNPVTVTEGLLVSNVDAELVAGGSIAGTVSGDGADGLAGVLVVATDGNNIIRALARTNATGGYRIGGLEAGEYTVRFLASRAPAASVRAFFNSALDPVLLGAGENLSNRDITLNRGHQIIGTVTAADTGAPLSQVIVIFEDDFTGSVIGASLTDATGAYSSPAIDSGSYRVRYTTRLSPNATTRLYQSVDGDSFLVPRSLGTTRRDIALEPGGAISGRVSAIASGEGLAGVAVVARVNGNAVGSVVTDNFGQYDLAGLPAGEVTLDVYTEATPLLTVRRYTSVVASATVTVVVGTTVEQDLQLDLVP
;
A
#
# COMPACT_ATOMS: atom_id res chain seq x y z
N MET A 1 38.32 -23.35 -33.46
CA MET A 1 39.65 -23.96 -33.21
C MET A 1 39.87 -23.92 -31.70
N ALA A 2 39.41 -24.95 -30.98
CA ALA A 2 40.09 -26.21 -30.65
C ALA A 2 40.75 -26.19 -29.25
N PHE A 3 40.01 -26.78 -28.28
CA PHE A 3 40.43 -27.67 -27.18
C PHE A 3 41.43 -27.15 -26.12
N GLY A 4 41.36 -27.49 -24.83
CA GLY A 4 40.53 -28.39 -24.01
C GLY A 4 41.35 -28.70 -22.73
N VAL A 5 40.81 -28.42 -21.53
CA VAL A 5 40.31 -29.39 -20.53
C VAL A 5 41.37 -29.99 -19.59
N ALA A 6 41.06 -29.90 -18.28
CA ALA A 6 41.38 -30.80 -17.15
C ALA A 6 42.82 -30.82 -16.58
N SER A 7 43.08 -31.22 -15.33
CA SER A 7 42.37 -31.35 -14.04
C SER A 7 43.34 -32.10 -13.09
N THR A 8 43.19 -31.93 -11.76
CA THR A 8 43.41 -32.96 -10.68
C THR A 8 44.83 -33.54 -10.49
N THR A 9 45.39 -33.91 -9.33
CA THR A 9 44.93 -34.32 -7.97
C THR A 9 46.23 -34.48 -7.10
N ALA A 10 46.20 -34.22 -5.79
CA ALA A 10 46.34 -35.18 -4.64
C ALA A 10 47.55 -36.17 -4.73
N GLU A 11 48.30 -36.58 -3.70
CA GLU A 11 48.03 -36.80 -2.28
C GLU A 11 49.36 -37.21 -1.58
N GLU A 12 49.49 -36.86 -0.30
CA GLU A 12 50.13 -37.49 0.88
C GLU A 12 51.27 -38.56 0.89
N GLY A 13 52.03 -38.51 2.00
CA GLY A 13 52.79 -39.63 2.60
C GLY A 13 54.27 -39.29 2.90
N SER A 14 54.75 -38.96 4.10
CA SER A 14 54.78 -39.67 5.41
C SER A 14 56.17 -40.26 5.76
N LEU A 15 56.73 -39.75 6.86
CA LEU A 15 57.59 -40.39 7.89
C LEU A 15 59.11 -40.62 7.71
N ALA A 16 59.84 -39.95 8.63
CA ALA A 16 60.79 -40.48 9.62
C ALA A 16 62.24 -40.88 9.24
N SER A 17 63.16 -39.99 9.65
CA SER A 17 64.37 -40.18 10.47
C SER A 17 65.26 -41.45 10.34
N GLY A 18 66.58 -41.22 10.20
CA GLY A 18 67.58 -41.92 11.02
C GLY A 18 68.86 -42.44 10.33
N GLY A 19 69.88 -41.56 10.19
CA GLY A 19 71.26 -41.80 10.64
C GLY A 19 72.26 -42.69 9.86
N LEU A 20 73.33 -42.01 9.37
CA LEU A 20 74.77 -42.41 9.36
C LEU A 20 75.19 -43.55 8.39
N THR A 21 76.26 -43.52 7.58
CA THR A 21 77.59 -42.87 7.64
C THR A 21 78.32 -42.99 6.26
N ALA A 22 79.16 -42.01 5.87
CA ALA A 22 80.46 -42.10 5.15
C ALA A 22 80.57 -42.84 3.76
N TYR A 23 81.33 -42.44 2.73
CA TYR A 23 82.36 -41.41 2.48
C TYR A 23 82.68 -41.36 0.95
N LEU A 24 83.26 -40.24 0.50
CA LEU A 24 84.12 -39.97 -0.69
C LEU A 24 83.59 -39.01 -1.77
N PRO A 25 84.49 -38.18 -2.36
CA PRO A 25 84.17 -36.80 -2.74
C PRO A 25 84.17 -36.57 -4.26
N PHE A 26 83.36 -35.62 -4.71
CA PHE A 26 83.53 -35.00 -6.03
C PHE A 26 83.36 -33.48 -5.89
N ALA A 27 84.35 -32.75 -6.41
CA ALA A 27 84.42 -31.31 -6.43
C ALA A 27 83.37 -30.70 -7.38
N ALA A 28 82.75 -29.57 -6.99
CA ALA A 28 82.07 -28.69 -7.96
C ALA A 28 81.93 -27.24 -7.44
N LEU A 29 82.63 -26.36 -8.17
CA LEU A 29 82.27 -25.00 -8.64
C LEU A 29 81.98 -23.84 -7.64
N PRO A 30 82.46 -22.61 -7.96
CA PRO A 30 82.20 -21.41 -7.14
C PRO A 30 80.74 -20.95 -7.26
N GLN A 31 80.17 -20.50 -6.14
CA GLN A 31 78.78 -20.04 -6.07
C GLN A 31 78.60 -18.65 -6.72
N PRO A 32 77.51 -18.41 -7.48
CA PRO A 32 77.17 -17.09 -7.99
C PRO A 32 76.64 -16.18 -6.86
N PRO A 33 76.75 -14.84 -7.02
CA PRO A 33 76.45 -13.89 -5.96
C PRO A 33 74.95 -13.86 -5.60
N GLU A 34 74.67 -13.68 -4.31
CA GLU A 34 73.32 -13.61 -3.75
C GLU A 34 72.47 -12.48 -4.38
N PRO A 35 71.19 -12.74 -4.69
CA PRO A 35 70.28 -11.71 -5.20
C PRO A 35 69.90 -10.71 -4.10
N PRO A 36 69.64 -9.44 -4.45
CA PRO A 36 69.28 -8.41 -3.48
C PRO A 36 67.94 -8.73 -2.79
N PRO A 37 67.76 -8.29 -1.53
CA PRO A 37 66.54 -8.56 -0.78
C PRO A 37 65.31 -7.94 -1.46
N PRO A 38 64.14 -8.58 -1.32
CA PRO A 38 62.92 -8.11 -1.95
C PRO A 38 62.53 -6.72 -1.41
N PRO A 39 61.90 -5.88 -2.26
CA PRO A 39 61.45 -4.56 -1.84
C PRO A 39 60.42 -4.69 -0.70
N PRO A 40 60.37 -3.73 0.23
CA PRO A 40 59.39 -3.74 1.31
C PRO A 40 57.97 -3.77 0.73
N PRO A 41 57.01 -4.42 1.42
CA PRO A 41 55.64 -4.47 0.96
C PRO A 41 55.10 -3.04 0.75
N PRO A 42 54.27 -2.82 -0.28
CA PRO A 42 53.67 -1.51 -0.52
C PRO A 42 52.92 -1.06 0.75
N PRO A 43 52.93 0.24 1.07
CA PRO A 43 52.17 0.75 2.21
C PRO A 43 50.71 0.34 2.06
N PRO A 44 50.02 0.02 3.17
CA PRO A 44 48.58 -0.28 3.12
C PRO A 44 47.86 0.88 2.42
N PRO A 45 46.84 0.59 1.60
CA PRO A 45 46.07 1.64 0.93
C PRO A 45 45.60 2.65 1.97
N PRO A 46 45.60 3.96 1.67
CA PRO A 46 45.18 4.98 2.61
C PRO A 46 43.77 4.63 3.11
N PHE A 47 43.58 4.60 4.43
CA PHE A 47 42.26 4.44 5.03
C PHE A 47 41.34 5.53 4.47
N PRO A 48 40.08 5.20 4.15
CA PRO A 48 39.16 6.19 3.58
C PRO A 48 39.02 7.38 4.53
N ALA A 49 39.15 8.60 4.03
CA ALA A 49 39.07 9.82 4.84
C ALA A 49 37.70 10.01 5.50
N ARG A 50 36.67 9.29 5.03
CA ARG A 50 35.29 9.31 5.53
C ARG A 50 34.78 7.89 5.69
N GLN A 51 33.96 7.65 6.70
CA GLN A 51 33.31 6.36 6.94
C GLN A 51 31.83 6.53 7.22
N VAL A 52 31.00 5.70 6.58
CA VAL A 52 29.56 5.66 6.83
C VAL A 52 29.14 4.26 7.24
N THR A 53 28.34 4.19 8.31
CA THR A 53 27.62 2.96 8.69
C THR A 53 26.13 3.24 8.74
N ILE A 54 25.34 2.25 8.37
CA ILE A 54 23.88 2.31 8.47
C ILE A 54 23.36 1.18 9.35
N ARG A 55 22.29 1.46 10.08
CA ARG A 55 21.62 0.52 10.98
C ARG A 55 20.11 0.65 10.83
N PRO A 56 19.43 -0.35 10.25
CA PRO A 56 17.98 -0.38 10.26
C PRO A 56 17.44 -0.67 11.66
N VAL A 57 16.28 -0.10 11.97
CA VAL A 57 15.52 -0.31 13.19
C VAL A 57 14.07 -0.51 12.77
N PRO A 58 13.52 -1.74 12.90
CA PRO A 58 14.14 -2.98 13.41
C PRO A 58 15.29 -3.53 12.54
N LEU A 59 16.14 -4.39 13.13
CA LEU A 59 17.44 -4.80 12.56
C LEU A 59 17.38 -5.92 11.51
N SER A 60 16.44 -6.85 11.65
CA SER A 60 16.40 -8.08 10.85
C SER A 60 15.08 -8.28 10.13
N GLN A 61 13.97 -7.86 10.73
CA GLN A 61 12.62 -8.12 10.23
C GLN A 61 11.71 -6.92 10.47
N VAL A 62 10.84 -6.62 9.51
CA VAL A 62 9.90 -5.49 9.56
C VAL A 62 8.54 -5.86 8.95
N GLN A 63 7.46 -5.28 9.48
CA GLN A 63 6.10 -5.57 9.01
C GLN A 63 5.69 -4.64 7.86
N ARG A 64 4.82 -5.13 6.97
CA ARG A 64 4.07 -4.28 6.04
C ARG A 64 3.29 -3.20 6.78
N GLY A 65 3.20 -2.01 6.21
CA GLY A 65 2.45 -0.90 6.80
C GLY A 65 3.07 -0.31 8.07
N SER A 66 4.30 -0.69 8.42
CA SER A 66 5.02 -0.16 9.59
C SER A 66 6.15 0.79 9.16
N THR A 67 6.73 1.49 10.14
CA THR A 67 7.86 2.40 9.88
C THR A 67 9.18 1.64 10.03
N LEU A 68 9.98 1.61 8.96
CA LEU A 68 11.38 1.21 9.00
C LEU A 68 12.26 2.45 9.15
N SER A 69 12.96 2.57 10.27
CA SER A 69 13.92 3.66 10.49
C SER A 69 15.32 3.20 10.11
N VAL A 70 16.08 4.03 9.38
CA VAL A 70 17.49 3.80 9.08
C VAL A 70 18.32 4.87 9.78
N GLU A 71 19.07 4.47 10.79
CA GLU A 71 20.05 5.32 11.45
C GLU A 71 21.36 5.29 10.66
N TYR A 72 21.87 6.44 10.26
CA TYR A 72 23.19 6.55 9.65
C TYR A 72 24.17 7.21 10.60
N ARG A 73 25.43 6.77 10.55
CA ARG A 73 26.57 7.41 11.21
C ARG A 73 27.60 7.77 10.17
N PHE A 74 27.92 9.06 10.04
CA PHE A 74 28.93 9.60 9.15
C PHE A 74 30.11 10.09 9.98
N ARG A 75 31.32 9.57 9.75
CA ARG A 75 32.52 9.92 10.51
C ARG A 75 33.60 10.48 9.61
N ASN A 76 34.16 11.63 9.97
CA ASN A 76 35.38 12.15 9.36
C ASN A 76 36.60 11.46 9.98
N GLN A 77 37.30 10.65 9.21
CA GLN A 77 38.50 9.94 9.64
C GLN A 77 39.79 10.75 9.40
N SER A 78 39.71 11.92 8.77
CA SER A 78 40.86 12.83 8.66
C SER A 78 41.27 13.31 10.06
N THR A 79 42.57 13.46 10.27
CA THR A 79 43.17 14.01 11.48
C THR A 79 43.45 15.51 11.36
N THR A 80 43.35 16.07 10.15
CA THR A 80 43.70 17.48 9.87
C THR A 80 42.60 18.24 9.15
N ASP A 81 41.80 17.58 8.31
CA ASP A 81 40.92 18.26 7.36
C ASP A 81 39.47 18.25 7.82
N MET A 82 38.84 19.43 7.82
CA MET A 82 37.40 19.58 8.05
C MET A 82 36.61 19.34 6.75
N ILE A 83 35.47 18.68 6.85
CA ILE A 83 34.53 18.51 5.73
C ILE A 83 33.55 19.67 5.76
N ALA A 84 33.69 20.63 4.85
CA ALA A 84 32.80 21.80 4.77
C ALA A 84 31.36 21.42 4.36
N SER A 85 31.23 20.56 3.34
CA SER A 85 29.96 19.97 2.90
C SER A 85 30.25 18.69 2.11
N ASP A 86 29.41 17.66 2.28
CA ASP A 86 29.40 16.45 1.45
C ASP A 86 27.98 15.86 1.39
N THR A 87 27.75 14.93 0.45
CA THR A 87 26.46 14.29 0.26
C THR A 87 26.49 12.81 0.60
N LEU A 88 25.48 12.39 1.36
CA LEU A 88 25.15 11.00 1.66
C LEU A 88 23.88 10.62 0.91
N GLN A 89 23.92 9.56 0.10
CA GLN A 89 22.78 9.04 -0.62
C GLN A 89 22.38 7.67 -0.10
N LEU A 90 21.26 7.56 0.62
CA LEU A 90 20.73 6.26 1.02
C LEU A 90 19.91 5.65 -0.12
N VAL A 91 20.33 4.50 -0.62
CA VAL A 91 19.66 3.76 -1.70
C VAL A 91 18.65 2.79 -1.10
N TYR A 92 17.43 2.76 -1.65
CA TYR A 92 16.34 1.91 -1.20
C TYR A 92 15.47 1.42 -2.37
N GLN A 93 14.72 0.34 -2.15
CA GLN A 93 13.82 -0.24 -3.16
C GLN A 93 12.41 0.34 -3.02
N SER A 94 12.00 1.27 -3.89
CA SER A 94 10.67 1.91 -3.83
C SER A 94 9.48 0.98 -4.06
N ARG A 95 9.73 -0.22 -4.60
CA ARG A 95 8.73 -1.30 -4.64
C ARG A 95 8.40 -1.87 -3.25
N LEU A 96 9.29 -1.70 -2.26
CA LEU A 96 9.13 -2.22 -0.90
C LEU A 96 8.92 -1.12 0.14
N LEU A 97 9.51 0.06 -0.08
CA LEU A 97 9.52 1.18 0.86
C LEU A 97 9.00 2.46 0.21
N SER A 98 8.28 3.28 0.97
CA SER A 98 7.98 4.67 0.64
C SER A 98 8.77 5.58 1.57
N PHE A 99 9.46 6.57 1.03
CA PHE A 99 10.13 7.58 1.86
C PHE A 99 9.09 8.39 2.65
N THR A 100 9.36 8.62 3.95
CA THR A 100 8.45 9.36 4.84
C THR A 100 9.07 10.65 5.33
N SER A 101 10.23 10.57 6.00
CA SER A 101 10.90 11.76 6.56
C SER A 101 12.39 11.55 6.79
N VAL A 102 13.14 12.65 6.91
CA VAL A 102 14.51 12.66 7.42
C VAL A 102 14.55 13.50 8.70
N SER A 103 15.26 13.01 9.71
CA SER A 103 15.66 13.76 10.90
C SER A 103 17.18 13.92 10.85
N PRO A 104 17.71 14.95 10.15
CA PRO A 104 19.15 15.16 10.03
C PRO A 104 19.75 15.66 11.34
N ALA A 105 21.07 15.53 11.51
CA ALA A 105 21.76 16.11 12.66
C ALA A 105 21.70 17.65 12.62
N PRO A 106 21.78 18.36 13.76
CA PRO A 106 21.79 19.82 13.78
C PRO A 106 22.92 20.40 12.90
N GLY A 107 22.55 21.12 11.83
CA GLY A 107 23.50 21.69 10.85
C GLY A 107 23.57 20.96 9.51
N ASP A 108 23.06 19.73 9.45
CA ASP A 108 22.89 18.96 8.21
C ASP A 108 21.56 19.31 7.53
N ARG A 109 21.46 19.06 6.23
CA ARG A 109 20.29 19.45 5.43
C ARG A 109 19.79 18.30 4.57
N TYR A 110 18.49 18.05 4.62
CA TYR A 110 17.83 17.20 3.63
C TYR A 110 17.78 17.91 2.26
N LEU A 111 18.23 17.25 1.19
CA LEU A 111 18.28 17.83 -0.15
C LEU A 111 17.11 17.39 -1.03
N ALA A 112 16.95 16.09 -1.26
CA ALA A 112 15.96 15.55 -2.19
C ALA A 112 15.75 14.03 -2.00
N HIS A 113 14.70 13.50 -2.63
CA HIS A 113 14.48 12.07 -2.87
C HIS A 113 13.91 11.87 -4.29
N ASP A 114 14.23 10.77 -4.96
CA ASP A 114 13.85 10.51 -6.36
C ASP A 114 13.20 9.13 -6.58
N GLY A 115 12.62 8.56 -5.52
CA GLY A 115 11.99 7.24 -5.57
C GLY A 115 12.97 6.07 -5.60
N SER A 116 14.29 6.30 -5.50
CA SER A 116 15.27 5.22 -5.29
C SER A 116 16.40 5.62 -4.36
N THR A 117 16.60 6.93 -4.18
CA THR A 117 17.61 7.50 -3.28
C THR A 117 17.01 8.57 -2.38
N VAL A 118 17.58 8.72 -1.17
CA VAL A 118 17.36 9.84 -0.26
C VAL A 118 18.70 10.55 -0.07
N THR A 119 18.79 11.82 -0.43
CA THR A 119 20.05 12.59 -0.36
C THR A 119 20.05 13.55 0.84
N VAL A 120 21.08 13.43 1.68
CA VAL A 120 21.34 14.31 2.82
C VAL A 120 22.69 14.99 2.65
N GLU A 121 22.74 16.29 2.84
CA GLU A 121 23.96 17.09 2.92
C GLU A 121 24.47 17.11 4.36
N VAL A 122 25.68 16.61 4.59
CA VAL A 122 26.39 16.71 5.87
C VAL A 122 27.36 17.88 5.84
N ARG A 123 27.39 18.73 6.88
CA ARG A 123 28.13 20.01 6.82
C ARG A 123 28.97 20.27 8.07
N ASN A 124 30.15 20.86 7.85
CA ASN A 124 31.09 21.28 8.90
C ASN A 124 31.48 20.15 9.87
N ILE A 125 31.98 19.03 9.33
CA ILE A 125 32.40 17.87 10.13
C ILE A 125 33.89 18.00 10.46
N ALA A 126 34.22 18.26 11.73
CA ALA A 126 35.59 18.41 12.18
C ALA A 126 36.38 17.09 12.06
N PRO A 127 37.74 17.15 12.02
CA PRO A 127 38.58 15.95 12.10
C PRO A 127 38.20 15.05 13.28
N GLY A 128 37.93 13.76 13.00
CA GLY A 128 37.54 12.77 14.01
C GLY A 128 36.06 12.78 14.45
N GLU A 129 35.27 13.78 14.05
CA GLU A 129 33.86 13.94 14.46
C GLU A 129 32.94 12.91 13.79
N GLU A 130 31.93 12.45 14.54
CA GLU A 130 30.86 11.56 14.07
C GLU A 130 29.52 12.30 14.11
N ARG A 131 28.77 12.26 13.00
CA ARG A 131 27.39 12.73 12.87
C ARG A 131 26.41 11.57 12.77
N ARG A 132 25.24 11.75 13.37
CA ARG A 132 24.15 10.77 13.35
C ARG A 132 22.85 11.42 12.88
N GLY A 133 22.15 10.74 11.99
CA GLY A 133 20.80 11.13 11.60
C GLY A 133 19.94 9.91 11.33
N ARG A 134 18.65 10.14 11.10
CA ARG A 134 17.67 9.08 10.84
C ARG A 134 16.88 9.36 9.57
N ILE A 135 16.65 8.33 8.78
CA ILE A 135 15.78 8.35 7.60
C ILE A 135 14.65 7.35 7.84
N ASN A 136 13.40 7.80 7.79
CA ASN A 136 12.24 6.97 8.04
C ASN A 136 11.55 6.61 6.73
N PHE A 137 11.21 5.33 6.61
CA PHE A 137 10.44 4.78 5.51
C PHE A 137 9.18 4.12 6.02
N PHE A 138 8.12 4.18 5.23
CA PHE A 138 6.96 3.33 5.38
C PHE A 138 7.15 2.07 4.56
N VAL A 139 7.08 0.90 5.18
CA VAL A 139 7.09 -0.37 4.45
C VAL A 139 5.76 -0.50 3.73
N ARG A 140 5.80 -0.59 2.41
CA ARG A 140 4.56 -0.57 1.62
C ARG A 140 3.69 -1.77 1.97
N ARG A 141 2.37 -1.55 1.96
CA ARG A 141 1.40 -2.60 2.28
C ARG A 141 1.37 -3.71 1.23
N ASP A 142 1.76 -3.40 -0.01
CA ASP A 142 1.87 -4.32 -1.15
C ASP A 142 3.26 -4.98 -1.29
N ALA A 143 4.22 -4.71 -0.39
CA ALA A 143 5.57 -5.26 -0.46
C ALA A 143 5.54 -6.80 -0.37
N PRO A 144 6.05 -7.59 -1.34
CA PRO A 144 5.98 -9.06 -1.31
C PRO A 144 6.49 -9.67 0.01
N LEU A 145 5.79 -10.68 0.53
CA LEU A 145 6.18 -11.37 1.77
C LEU A 145 7.54 -12.05 1.61
N GLN A 146 8.29 -12.17 2.70
CA GLN A 146 9.65 -12.74 2.74
C GLN A 146 10.65 -12.03 1.81
N SER A 147 10.28 -10.87 1.24
CA SER A 147 11.22 -10.07 0.47
C SER A 147 12.24 -9.41 1.38
N ARG A 148 13.49 -9.35 0.92
CA ARG A 148 14.57 -8.65 1.61
C ARG A 148 14.67 -7.23 1.10
N ILE A 149 14.51 -6.27 2.01
CA ILE A 149 14.78 -4.86 1.80
C ILE A 149 16.29 -4.67 1.91
N ALA A 150 16.93 -4.45 0.77
CA ALA A 150 18.35 -4.12 0.69
C ALA A 150 18.55 -2.60 0.84
N LEU A 151 19.37 -2.21 1.82
CA LEU A 151 19.72 -0.82 2.12
C LEU A 151 21.23 -0.67 2.15
N PHE A 152 21.74 0.36 1.48
CA PHE A 152 23.13 0.81 1.62
C PHE A 152 23.20 2.30 1.28
N ALA A 153 24.20 2.99 1.81
CA ALA A 153 24.44 4.39 1.49
C ALA A 153 25.65 4.53 0.57
N VAL A 154 25.54 5.40 -0.43
CA VAL A 154 26.62 5.86 -1.30
C VAL A 154 27.13 7.19 -0.78
N PHE A 155 28.45 7.32 -0.62
CA PHE A 155 29.10 8.52 -0.13
C PHE A 155 30.50 8.66 -0.75
N ARG A 156 31.09 9.86 -0.69
CA ARG A 156 32.49 10.06 -1.09
C ARG A 156 33.40 9.67 0.07
N CYS A 157 34.24 8.67 -0.10
CA CYS A 157 35.21 8.24 0.93
C CYS A 157 36.54 8.99 0.83
N THR A 158 36.87 9.48 -0.36
CA THR A 158 37.92 10.47 -0.65
C THR A 158 37.36 11.48 -1.67
N PRO A 159 38.03 12.62 -1.96
CA PRO A 159 37.55 13.58 -2.96
C PRO A 159 37.25 12.97 -4.34
N ASP A 160 38.02 11.95 -4.74
CA ASP A 160 37.95 11.34 -6.08
C ASP A 160 37.31 9.94 -6.10
N GLN A 161 36.86 9.41 -4.95
CA GLN A 161 36.32 8.06 -4.84
C GLN A 161 34.99 8.00 -4.11
N THR A 162 34.03 7.28 -4.70
CA THR A 162 32.76 6.90 -4.08
C THR A 162 32.86 5.52 -3.43
N CYS A 163 32.30 5.40 -2.24
CA CYS A 163 32.23 4.16 -1.48
C CYS A 163 30.78 3.86 -1.06
N ASN A 164 30.53 2.59 -0.77
CA ASN A 164 29.26 2.12 -0.21
C ASN A 164 29.43 1.83 1.29
N SER A 165 28.38 2.02 2.08
CA SER A 165 28.31 1.53 3.45
C SER A 165 28.18 0.01 3.50
N ASN A 166 28.08 -0.55 4.70
CA ASN A 166 27.58 -1.92 4.88
C ASN A 166 26.20 -2.08 4.21
N LEU A 167 25.99 -3.21 3.54
CA LEU A 167 24.66 -3.65 3.11
C LEU A 167 23.89 -4.12 4.33
N ALA A 168 22.73 -3.54 4.56
CA ALA A 168 21.78 -4.00 5.56
C ALA A 168 20.58 -4.64 4.86
N GLU A 169 20.20 -5.83 5.28
CA GLU A 169 19.03 -6.55 4.77
C GLU A 169 17.99 -6.70 5.87
N VAL A 170 16.76 -6.29 5.57
CA VAL A 170 15.61 -6.44 6.49
C VAL A 170 14.52 -7.23 5.78
N GLU A 171 14.07 -8.33 6.38
CA GLU A 171 13.04 -9.20 5.82
C GLU A 171 11.63 -8.66 6.12
N VAL A 172 10.75 -8.68 5.11
CA VAL A 172 9.34 -8.32 5.26
C VAL A 172 8.53 -9.53 5.75
N LEU A 173 7.93 -9.43 6.94
CA LEU A 173 7.16 -10.52 7.55
C LEU A 173 5.65 -10.51 7.22
N VAL A 174 5.01 -11.65 7.50
CA VAL A 174 3.57 -11.94 7.40
C VAL A 174 2.76 -11.07 8.36
N ASN A 175 1.66 -10.52 7.87
CA ASN A 175 0.42 -10.40 8.64
C ASN A 175 -0.76 -10.49 7.67
N ASP A 176 -1.69 -11.40 7.98
CA ASP A 176 -2.89 -11.68 7.21
C ASP A 176 -4.05 -10.70 7.49
N ASP A 177 -3.86 -9.67 8.32
CA ASP A 177 -4.92 -8.67 8.55
C ASP A 177 -4.37 -7.24 8.76
N GLU A 178 -5.04 -6.28 8.11
CA GLU A 178 -4.78 -4.84 8.14
C GLU A 178 -5.10 -4.18 9.50
N SER A 179 -4.28 -4.35 10.54
CA SER A 179 -4.40 -3.49 11.73
C SER A 179 -3.04 -3.03 12.28
N THR A 180 -2.75 -1.72 12.15
CA THR A 180 -1.47 -1.07 12.47
C THR A 180 -1.47 -0.32 13.81
N THR A 181 -2.18 -0.77 14.85
CA THR A 181 -2.09 -0.16 16.21
C THR A 181 -2.56 -1.16 17.26
N GLY A 182 -1.93 -1.21 18.43
CA GLY A 182 -2.18 -2.18 19.51
C GLY A 182 -3.62 -2.67 19.63
N GLY A 183 -3.85 -3.92 19.21
CA GLY A 183 -5.16 -4.58 19.23
C GLY A 183 -5.30 -5.55 20.40
N ILE A 184 -6.56 -5.89 20.74
CA ILE A 184 -6.90 -6.93 21.71
C ILE A 184 -7.16 -8.23 20.93
N PHE A 185 -6.46 -9.30 21.28
CA PHE A 185 -6.55 -10.62 20.65
C PHE A 185 -6.83 -11.69 21.69
N THR A 186 -7.41 -12.80 21.26
CA THR A 186 -7.67 -13.94 22.14
C THR A 186 -6.38 -14.69 22.44
N MET A 187 -6.22 -15.08 23.70
CA MET A 187 -5.15 -15.92 24.19
C MET A 187 -5.70 -17.31 24.55
N GLY A 188 -4.96 -18.36 24.23
CA GLY A 188 -5.31 -19.72 24.61
C GLY A 188 -5.09 -19.94 26.11
N VAL A 189 -5.95 -20.73 26.75
CA VAL A 189 -5.79 -21.18 28.14
C VAL A 189 -6.11 -22.66 28.27
N SER A 190 -5.28 -23.40 29.01
CA SER A 190 -5.51 -24.82 29.28
C SER A 190 -5.00 -25.24 30.67
N PRO A 191 -5.82 -25.94 31.49
CA PRO A 191 -7.27 -26.04 31.35
C PRO A 191 -7.92 -24.65 31.53
N ASP A 192 -9.08 -24.41 30.91
CA ASP A 192 -9.82 -23.14 31.03
C ASP A 192 -10.64 -23.05 32.33
N ARG A 193 -10.71 -24.13 33.12
CA ARG A 193 -11.47 -24.23 34.37
C ARG A 193 -10.82 -25.16 35.39
N GLY A 194 -11.02 -24.90 36.67
CA GLY A 194 -10.63 -25.82 37.75
C GLY A 194 -10.81 -25.26 39.17
N PRO A 195 -10.62 -26.09 40.21
CA PRO A 195 -10.65 -25.63 41.59
C PRO A 195 -9.52 -24.64 41.89
N VAL A 196 -9.65 -23.86 42.98
CA VAL A 196 -8.56 -23.04 43.53
C VAL A 196 -7.30 -23.90 43.70
N GLY A 197 -6.19 -23.45 43.11
CA GLY A 197 -4.92 -24.17 43.06
C GLY A 197 -4.61 -24.80 41.70
N THR A 198 -5.55 -24.75 40.75
CA THR A 198 -5.32 -25.17 39.35
C THR A 198 -4.25 -24.31 38.68
N ALA A 199 -3.31 -24.96 38.00
CA ALA A 199 -2.31 -24.30 37.17
C ALA A 199 -2.85 -24.15 35.74
N HIS A 200 -3.10 -22.91 35.34
CA HIS A 200 -3.58 -22.55 34.00
C HIS A 200 -2.39 -22.13 33.14
N VAL A 201 -2.22 -22.77 31.98
CA VAL A 201 -1.20 -22.42 31.00
C VAL A 201 -1.80 -21.53 29.94
N PHE A 202 -1.23 -20.34 29.76
CA PHE A 202 -1.65 -19.35 28.78
C PHE A 202 -0.69 -19.31 27.60
N GLN A 203 -1.24 -19.21 26.39
CA GLN A 203 -0.48 -19.16 25.14
C GLN A 203 -1.03 -18.04 24.24
N GLY A 204 -0.19 -17.04 24.01
CA GLY A 204 -0.52 -15.86 23.21
C GLY A 204 0.42 -15.68 22.03
N SER A 205 0.06 -14.84 21.08
CA SER A 205 0.84 -14.55 19.89
C SER A 205 0.67 -13.09 19.46
N ARG A 206 1.37 -12.70 18.39
CA ARG A 206 1.31 -11.36 17.76
C ARG A 206 2.05 -10.25 18.52
N PHE A 207 2.89 -10.59 19.49
CA PHE A 207 3.85 -9.66 20.07
C PHE A 207 5.03 -9.44 19.11
N LEU A 208 5.79 -8.36 19.28
CA LEU A 208 7.05 -8.21 18.57
C LEU A 208 8.07 -9.25 19.09
N PRO A 209 8.94 -9.81 18.22
CA PRO A 209 9.97 -10.72 18.66
C PRO A 209 10.84 -10.13 19.78
N GLY A 210 10.98 -10.83 20.90
CA GLY A 210 11.74 -10.39 22.07
C GLY A 210 11.09 -9.30 22.93
N GLU A 211 9.88 -8.86 22.59
CA GLU A 211 9.17 -7.82 23.33
C GLU A 211 8.81 -8.25 24.75
N GLU A 212 9.00 -7.36 25.72
CA GLU A 212 8.54 -7.56 27.10
C GLU A 212 7.01 -7.43 27.18
N PHE A 213 6.35 -8.36 27.87
CA PHE A 213 4.93 -8.26 28.21
C PHE A 213 4.69 -8.23 29.73
N ARG A 214 3.60 -7.58 30.13
CA ARG A 214 3.10 -7.51 31.52
C ARG A 214 1.71 -8.08 31.63
N THR A 215 1.36 -8.65 32.78
CA THR A 215 0.07 -9.31 32.97
C THR A 215 -0.75 -8.78 34.14
N TRP A 216 -2.07 -8.89 34.03
CA TRP A 216 -3.03 -8.62 35.11
C TRP A 216 -4.28 -9.50 34.97
N LEU A 217 -5.06 -9.61 36.05
CA LEU A 217 -6.38 -10.24 36.06
C LEU A 217 -7.49 -9.20 36.12
N ASN A 218 -8.54 -9.41 35.32
CA ASN A 218 -9.85 -8.82 35.58
C ASN A 218 -10.67 -9.80 36.43
N MET A 219 -11.21 -9.33 37.55
CA MET A 219 -11.95 -10.13 38.53
C MET A 219 -13.46 -10.13 38.27
N PRO A 220 -14.22 -11.14 38.73
CA PRO A 220 -15.67 -11.27 38.51
C PRO A 220 -16.55 -10.08 38.96
N GLY A 221 -16.01 -9.18 39.80
CA GLY A 221 -16.69 -7.97 40.29
C GLY A 221 -16.19 -6.65 39.68
N GLY A 222 -15.44 -6.68 38.58
CA GLY A 222 -14.97 -5.49 37.87
C GLY A 222 -13.66 -4.88 38.37
N GLY A 223 -13.01 -5.47 39.38
CA GLY A 223 -11.69 -5.04 39.84
C GLY A 223 -10.54 -5.59 39.00
N VAL A 224 -9.40 -4.88 38.99
CA VAL A 224 -8.17 -5.28 38.27
C VAL A 224 -7.07 -5.63 39.29
N MET A 225 -6.41 -6.78 39.11
CA MET A 225 -5.31 -7.22 39.96
C MET A 225 -4.03 -7.40 39.13
N PRO A 226 -3.01 -6.54 39.27
CA PRO A 226 -1.74 -6.71 38.57
C PRO A 226 -1.00 -7.95 39.06
N LEU A 227 -0.31 -8.64 38.14
CA LEU A 227 0.48 -9.82 38.45
C LEU A 227 1.97 -9.52 38.27
N SER A 228 2.81 -10.20 39.06
CA SER A 228 4.27 -10.15 38.90
C SER A 228 4.78 -11.05 37.76
N ILE A 229 3.89 -11.61 36.94
CA ILE A 229 4.27 -12.45 35.80
C ILE A 229 4.61 -11.53 34.62
N THR A 230 5.89 -11.45 34.31
CA THR A 230 6.43 -10.78 33.12
C THR A 230 7.28 -11.77 32.32
N GLY A 231 7.45 -11.49 31.04
CA GLY A 231 8.29 -12.32 30.17
C GLY A 231 8.58 -11.63 28.84
N ASN A 232 9.38 -12.29 28.00
CA ASN A 232 9.66 -11.85 26.65
C ASN A 232 8.98 -12.78 25.65
N ALA A 233 8.41 -12.20 24.59
CA ALA A 233 7.94 -12.98 23.45
C ALA A 233 9.12 -13.67 22.74
N ASP A 234 8.88 -14.86 22.20
CA ASP A 234 9.89 -15.61 21.46
C ASP A 234 10.24 -14.95 20.11
N ALA A 235 11.14 -15.57 19.35
CA ALA A 235 11.57 -15.05 18.05
C ALA A 235 10.42 -14.96 17.02
N GLN A 236 9.29 -15.60 17.29
CA GLN A 236 8.08 -15.61 16.47
C GLN A 236 6.97 -14.73 17.06
N GLY A 237 7.22 -14.02 18.17
CA GLY A 237 6.24 -13.16 18.81
C GLY A 237 5.20 -13.90 19.65
N ASN A 238 5.47 -15.15 20.03
CA ASN A 238 4.59 -15.94 20.90
C ASN A 238 4.99 -15.81 22.36
N ILE A 239 4.01 -15.91 23.24
CA ILE A 239 4.19 -15.93 24.69
C ILE A 239 3.57 -17.20 25.27
N ARG A 240 4.22 -17.76 26.29
CA ARG A 240 3.68 -18.87 27.07
C ARG A 240 4.03 -18.70 28.54
N PHE A 241 3.04 -18.71 29.43
CA PHE A 241 3.26 -18.60 30.88
C PHE A 241 2.20 -19.36 31.67
N THR A 242 2.49 -19.66 32.93
CA THR A 242 1.60 -20.41 33.81
C THR A 242 1.16 -19.54 34.98
N PHE A 243 -0.13 -19.56 35.32
CA PHE A 243 -0.68 -18.91 36.48
C PHE A 243 -1.44 -19.92 37.35
N GLY A 244 -1.11 -19.97 38.64
CA GLY A 244 -1.79 -20.83 39.62
C GLY A 244 -2.90 -20.08 40.34
N SER A 245 -4.12 -20.63 40.36
CA SER A 245 -5.29 -20.00 41.00
C SER A 245 -5.32 -20.13 42.53
N GLY A 246 -4.26 -20.64 43.17
CA GLY A 246 -4.23 -20.95 44.61
C GLY A 246 -4.35 -19.73 45.54
N GLY A 247 -4.07 -18.53 45.04
CA GLY A 247 -4.23 -17.28 45.80
C GLY A 247 -5.59 -16.60 45.65
N LEU A 248 -6.50 -17.16 44.83
CA LEU A 248 -7.81 -16.58 44.56
C LEU A 248 -8.84 -17.11 45.56
N THR A 249 -9.60 -16.22 46.18
CA THR A 249 -10.58 -16.53 47.25
C THR A 249 -12.04 -16.44 46.79
N GLN A 250 -12.28 -16.10 45.52
CA GLN A 250 -13.62 -15.95 44.93
C GLN A 250 -13.81 -16.92 43.75
N ALA A 251 -14.97 -17.58 43.68
CA ALA A 251 -15.36 -18.37 42.52
C ALA A 251 -15.96 -17.46 41.44
N GLY A 252 -15.69 -17.74 40.16
CA GLY A 252 -16.27 -16.96 39.05
C GLY A 252 -15.41 -16.89 37.80
N PHE A 253 -15.82 -16.02 36.89
CA PHE A 253 -15.14 -15.75 35.62
C PHE A 253 -14.03 -14.71 35.81
N TYR A 254 -12.80 -15.12 35.53
CA TYR A 254 -11.63 -14.25 35.49
C TYR A 254 -11.20 -14.05 34.03
N SER A 255 -10.56 -12.92 33.73
CA SER A 255 -9.85 -12.76 32.46
C SER A 255 -8.38 -12.44 32.72
N MET A 256 -7.49 -13.25 32.15
CA MET A 256 -6.06 -12.98 32.13
C MET A 256 -5.76 -12.07 30.95
N VAL A 257 -5.01 -10.99 31.18
CA VAL A 257 -4.55 -10.08 30.13
C VAL A 257 -3.03 -10.05 30.11
N ALA A 258 -2.42 -10.16 28.93
CA ALA A 258 -1.01 -9.93 28.66
C ALA A 258 -0.83 -8.76 27.69
N HIS A 259 -0.10 -7.72 28.08
CA HIS A 259 0.12 -6.49 27.31
C HIS A 259 1.57 -6.32 26.90
N GLY A 260 1.81 -6.09 25.61
CA GLY A 260 3.13 -5.86 25.04
C GLY A 260 3.58 -4.41 25.23
N MET A 261 4.78 -4.22 25.77
CA MET A 261 5.30 -2.89 26.12
C MET A 261 5.74 -2.03 24.92
N SER A 262 5.98 -2.63 23.76
CA SER A 262 6.47 -1.97 22.53
C SER A 262 5.41 -1.93 21.41
N SER A 263 4.62 -2.97 21.27
CA SER A 263 3.55 -3.10 20.26
C SER A 263 2.20 -2.63 20.77
N SER A 264 2.03 -2.49 22.09
CA SER A 264 0.75 -2.24 22.77
C SER A 264 -0.31 -3.32 22.52
N VAL A 265 0.07 -4.47 21.97
CA VAL A 265 -0.82 -5.62 21.76
C VAL A 265 -1.31 -6.15 23.11
N GLN A 266 -2.59 -6.49 23.20
CA GLN A 266 -3.17 -7.16 24.35
C GLN A 266 -3.66 -8.55 23.95
N ASN A 267 -3.37 -9.55 24.76
CA ASN A 267 -3.81 -10.92 24.61
C ASN A 267 -4.68 -11.27 25.82
N VAL A 268 -5.94 -11.65 25.61
CA VAL A 268 -6.94 -11.85 26.66
C VAL A 268 -7.50 -13.27 26.63
N ALA A 269 -7.51 -13.95 27.77
CA ALA A 269 -8.06 -15.30 27.94
C ALA A 269 -9.02 -15.36 29.14
N PRO A 270 -10.30 -15.72 28.95
CA PRO A 270 -11.21 -16.00 30.06
C PRO A 270 -10.92 -17.38 30.67
N PHE A 271 -11.03 -17.52 32.00
CA PHE A 271 -10.95 -18.81 32.70
C PHE A 271 -11.83 -18.82 33.96
N ILE A 272 -12.19 -20.01 34.44
CA ILE A 272 -13.14 -20.22 35.53
C ILE A 272 -12.44 -20.80 36.76
N VAL A 273 -12.61 -20.14 37.90
CA VAL A 273 -12.16 -20.66 39.20
C VAL A 273 -13.36 -21.17 39.99
N GLN A 274 -13.26 -22.40 40.47
CA GLN A 274 -14.28 -23.07 41.27
C GLN A 274 -13.84 -23.15 42.74
N ILE A 275 -14.76 -22.87 43.66
CA ILE A 275 -14.56 -23.07 45.11
C ILE A 275 -15.69 -23.98 45.60
N ASN A 276 -15.33 -25.12 46.22
CA ASN A 276 -16.26 -26.05 46.86
C ASN A 276 -17.45 -26.51 45.98
N GLY A 277 -17.23 -26.73 44.67
CA GLY A 277 -18.26 -27.28 43.77
C GLY A 277 -19.46 -26.37 43.48
N GLN A 278 -19.37 -25.07 43.77
CA GLN A 278 -20.43 -24.10 43.46
C GLN A 278 -20.45 -23.74 41.95
N PRO A 279 -21.62 -23.72 41.26
CA PRO A 279 -21.71 -23.25 39.88
C PRO A 279 -21.47 -21.73 39.80
N ALA A 280 -20.73 -21.29 38.77
CA ALA A 280 -20.51 -19.86 38.52
C ALA A 280 -21.80 -19.21 38.00
N THR A 281 -22.33 -18.21 38.71
CA THR A 281 -23.50 -17.43 38.28
C THR A 281 -23.07 -16.25 37.39
N MET A 282 -23.76 -16.06 36.25
CA MET A 282 -23.62 -14.84 35.43
C MET A 282 -24.08 -13.59 36.20
N PRO A 283 -23.45 -12.41 36.00
CA PRO A 283 -24.00 -11.15 36.48
C PRO A 283 -25.29 -10.84 35.70
N GLY A 284 -26.46 -10.85 36.37
CA GLY A 284 -27.69 -10.30 35.78
C GLY A 284 -29.01 -11.06 35.99
N MET A 285 -29.04 -12.22 36.64
CA MET A 285 -30.33 -12.87 36.98
C MET A 285 -30.53 -12.99 38.48
N ALA A 286 -31.45 -12.18 39.01
CA ALA A 286 -31.99 -12.31 40.36
C ALA A 286 -33.30 -13.13 40.30
N GLY A 287 -33.41 -14.15 41.15
CA GLY A 287 -34.68 -14.83 41.42
C GLY A 287 -34.53 -16.32 41.69
N GLY A 288 -34.41 -16.69 42.96
CA GLY A 288 -34.45 -18.09 43.39
C GLY A 288 -35.88 -18.64 43.48
N ALA A 289 -36.05 -19.91 43.09
CA ALA A 289 -37.05 -20.83 43.63
C ALA A 289 -36.61 -22.28 43.36
N GLU A 290 -36.32 -23.03 44.43
CA GLU A 290 -36.18 -24.50 44.41
C GLU A 290 -37.56 -25.16 44.32
N LEU A 291 -37.66 -26.31 43.64
CA LEU A 291 -38.75 -27.27 43.82
C LEU A 291 -38.22 -28.70 43.68
N THR A 292 -38.19 -29.40 44.81
CA THR A 292 -37.82 -30.79 45.05
C THR A 292 -38.98 -31.75 44.74
N LEU A 293 -38.69 -32.99 44.31
CA LEU A 293 -39.59 -34.14 44.51
C LEU A 293 -38.82 -35.47 44.69
N PRO A 294 -39.21 -36.35 45.65
CA PRO A 294 -38.67 -37.70 45.78
C PRO A 294 -39.58 -38.82 45.21
N VAL A 295 -38.92 -39.76 44.51
CA VAL A 295 -38.97 -41.25 44.55
C VAL A 295 -40.20 -42.05 44.04
N SER A 296 -40.00 -42.64 42.85
CA SER A 296 -40.36 -43.99 42.31
C SER A 296 -41.84 -44.46 42.29
N ALA A 297 -42.36 -45.16 41.27
CA ALA A 297 -41.76 -46.03 40.25
C ALA A 297 -42.71 -46.23 39.05
N PHE A 298 -42.21 -46.25 37.81
CA PHE A 298 -42.26 -47.39 36.86
C PHE A 298 -41.67 -47.00 35.49
N GLU A 299 -40.84 -47.91 34.96
CA GLU A 299 -40.11 -47.95 33.67
C GLU A 299 -39.07 -46.87 33.38
N ILE A 300 -37.82 -47.32 33.27
CA ILE A 300 -36.60 -46.53 33.12
C ILE A 300 -36.24 -46.49 31.63
N PRO A 301 -36.39 -45.36 30.90
CA PRO A 301 -35.63 -45.13 29.69
C PRO A 301 -34.20 -44.74 30.09
N ALA A 302 -33.24 -45.31 29.38
CA ALA A 302 -31.82 -45.33 29.73
C ALA A 302 -31.20 -43.95 30.00
N THR A 303 -30.15 -43.97 30.85
CA THR A 303 -29.06 -43.00 30.99
C THR A 303 -28.94 -41.96 29.86
N PRO A 304 -28.68 -40.67 30.13
CA PRO A 304 -28.23 -39.76 29.08
C PRO A 304 -26.86 -40.27 28.60
N VAL A 305 -26.89 -41.09 27.55
CA VAL A 305 -25.74 -41.35 26.70
C VAL A 305 -25.38 -39.97 26.18
N LEU A 306 -24.16 -39.51 26.46
CA LEU A 306 -23.53 -38.43 25.69
C LEU A 306 -23.87 -38.74 24.24
N ALA A 307 -24.66 -37.90 23.55
CA ALA A 307 -24.92 -38.09 22.13
C ALA A 307 -23.55 -38.20 21.46
N GLY A 308 -23.16 -39.42 21.12
CA GLY A 308 -21.88 -39.65 20.49
C GLY A 308 -22.01 -39.04 19.12
N THR A 309 -21.29 -37.97 18.90
CA THR A 309 -21.10 -37.46 17.55
C THR A 309 -20.21 -38.47 16.80
N GLY A 310 -20.41 -38.61 15.51
CA GLY A 310 -19.64 -39.49 14.65
C GLY A 310 -18.19 -39.04 14.55
N GLY A 311 -17.33 -39.95 14.11
CA GLY A 311 -15.90 -39.70 13.94
C GLY A 311 -15.34 -40.28 12.64
N LEU A 312 -14.11 -39.90 12.31
CA LEU A 312 -13.34 -40.42 11.17
C LEU A 312 -11.93 -40.82 11.61
N ALA A 313 -11.40 -41.92 11.08
CA ALA A 313 -10.00 -42.30 11.28
C ALA A 313 -9.40 -42.88 10.00
N GLY A 314 -8.11 -42.62 9.80
CA GLY A 314 -7.39 -43.12 8.64
C GLY A 314 -5.89 -42.82 8.69
N THR A 315 -5.22 -43.07 7.56
CA THR A 315 -3.79 -42.77 7.39
C THR A 315 -3.53 -41.94 6.15
N VAL A 316 -2.55 -41.05 6.21
CA VAL A 316 -1.99 -40.35 5.05
C VAL A 316 -0.61 -40.93 4.78
N ARG A 317 -0.41 -41.44 3.56
CA ARG A 317 0.84 -42.09 3.14
C ARG A 317 1.35 -41.48 1.84
N ASP A 318 2.66 -41.50 1.65
CA ASP A 318 3.26 -41.20 0.34
C ASP A 318 3.14 -42.38 -0.64
N ALA A 319 3.51 -42.15 -1.89
CA ALA A 319 3.50 -43.17 -2.95
C ALA A 319 4.37 -44.41 -2.66
N THR A 320 5.30 -44.36 -1.69
CA THR A 320 6.11 -45.50 -1.24
C THR A 320 5.43 -46.32 -0.13
N GLY A 321 4.30 -45.83 0.38
CA GLY A 321 3.55 -46.42 1.50
C GLY A 321 4.01 -45.94 2.88
N THR A 322 4.95 -44.99 2.95
CA THR A 322 5.44 -44.43 4.22
C THR A 322 4.41 -43.47 4.80
N GLY A 323 4.15 -43.57 6.11
CA GLY A 323 3.22 -42.69 6.81
C GLY A 323 3.75 -41.26 6.93
N LEU A 324 2.94 -40.27 6.58
CA LEU A 324 3.34 -38.86 6.55
C LEU A 324 2.82 -38.13 7.79
N ALA A 325 3.73 -37.78 8.70
CA ALA A 325 3.40 -37.05 9.93
C ALA A 325 3.25 -35.54 9.71
N GLY A 326 2.43 -34.88 10.54
CA GLY A 326 2.24 -33.43 10.54
C GLY A 326 1.35 -32.89 9.42
N ILE A 327 0.82 -33.75 8.54
CA ILE A 327 -0.03 -33.38 7.41
C ILE A 327 -1.35 -32.81 7.92
N VAL A 328 -1.73 -31.65 7.40
CA VAL A 328 -3.05 -31.05 7.67
C VAL A 328 -4.11 -31.88 6.96
N VAL A 329 -5.12 -32.32 7.72
CA VAL A 329 -6.27 -33.06 7.22
C VAL A 329 -7.53 -32.23 7.50
N GLU A 330 -8.19 -31.78 6.44
CA GLU A 330 -9.46 -31.06 6.46
C GLU A 330 -10.61 -32.04 6.24
N VAL A 331 -11.69 -31.89 7.00
CA VAL A 331 -12.95 -32.60 6.75
C VAL A 331 -14.00 -31.58 6.32
N LEU A 332 -14.55 -31.80 5.14
CA LEU A 332 -15.49 -30.91 4.48
C LEU A 332 -16.87 -31.57 4.42
N ASP A 333 -17.92 -30.78 4.60
CA ASP A 333 -19.30 -31.24 4.39
C ASP A 333 -19.68 -31.28 2.90
N SER A 334 -20.95 -31.55 2.61
CA SER A 334 -21.48 -31.61 1.24
C SER A 334 -21.51 -30.26 0.50
N GLN A 335 -21.44 -29.13 1.21
CA GLN A 335 -21.36 -27.79 0.64
C GLN A 335 -19.91 -27.38 0.35
N GLY A 336 -18.93 -28.14 0.85
CA GLY A 336 -17.50 -27.83 0.75
C GLY A 336 -17.00 -26.92 1.88
N ASP A 337 -17.78 -26.76 2.95
CA ASP A 337 -17.38 -26.00 4.14
C ASP A 337 -16.51 -26.88 5.05
N ILE A 338 -15.44 -26.30 5.60
CA ILE A 338 -14.52 -27.02 6.50
C ILE A 338 -15.16 -27.13 7.88
N ILE A 339 -15.50 -28.35 8.29
CA ILE A 339 -16.12 -28.64 9.59
C ILE A 339 -15.07 -28.80 10.68
N THR A 340 -13.95 -29.45 10.36
CA THR A 340 -12.85 -29.62 11.29
C THR A 340 -11.51 -29.83 10.57
N VAL A 341 -10.43 -29.60 11.31
CA VAL A 341 -9.06 -29.75 10.84
C VAL A 341 -8.27 -30.51 11.89
N THR A 342 -7.55 -31.55 11.47
CA THR A 342 -6.63 -32.30 12.33
C THR A 342 -5.25 -32.41 11.67
N ARG A 343 -4.28 -32.97 12.39
CA ARG A 343 -2.96 -33.28 11.85
C ARG A 343 -2.61 -34.74 12.06
N THR A 344 -1.93 -35.32 11.08
CA THR A 344 -1.40 -36.67 11.24
C THR A 344 -0.27 -36.71 12.27
N ILE A 345 -0.17 -37.81 13.02
CA ILE A 345 0.93 -38.07 13.96
C ILE A 345 2.09 -38.82 13.28
N THR A 346 3.12 -39.21 14.05
CA THR A 346 4.41 -39.75 13.58
C THR A 346 4.34 -40.91 12.55
N ASP A 347 3.21 -41.60 12.43
CA ASP A 347 3.00 -42.71 11.46
C ASP A 347 1.96 -42.40 10.37
N GLY A 348 1.62 -41.13 10.15
CA GLY A 348 0.61 -40.70 9.18
C GLY A 348 -0.84 -40.93 9.62
N VAL A 349 -1.07 -41.40 10.84
CA VAL A 349 -2.41 -41.66 11.39
C VAL A 349 -3.09 -40.34 11.75
N TYR A 350 -4.38 -40.21 11.42
CA TYR A 350 -5.25 -39.16 11.94
C TYR A 350 -6.55 -39.75 12.50
N THR A 351 -7.07 -39.11 13.53
CA THR A 351 -8.35 -39.48 14.16
C THR A 351 -9.12 -38.22 14.54
N ILE A 352 -10.42 -38.22 14.22
CA ILE A 352 -11.43 -37.27 14.68
C ILE A 352 -12.38 -38.10 15.53
N ALA A 353 -12.21 -38.01 16.84
CA ALA A 353 -12.84 -38.93 17.78
C ALA A 353 -14.35 -38.68 17.95
N THR A 354 -14.78 -37.43 17.77
CA THR A 354 -16.16 -36.93 17.93
C THR A 354 -16.29 -35.58 17.20
N GLY A 355 -17.52 -35.14 16.92
CA GLY A 355 -17.85 -33.80 16.42
C GLY A 355 -18.50 -33.74 15.03
N LEU A 356 -18.79 -34.89 14.41
CA LEU A 356 -19.42 -34.95 13.09
C LEU A 356 -20.85 -35.49 13.20
N GLU A 357 -21.81 -34.77 12.61
CA GLU A 357 -23.20 -35.23 12.51
C GLU A 357 -23.33 -36.39 11.51
N THR A 358 -24.48 -37.07 11.49
CA THR A 358 -24.73 -38.10 10.47
C THR A 358 -24.83 -37.42 9.11
N GLY A 359 -23.92 -37.76 8.19
CA GLY A 359 -23.80 -37.04 6.93
C GLY A 359 -22.69 -37.58 6.02
N THR A 360 -22.59 -36.96 4.84
CA THR A 360 -21.53 -37.27 3.87
C THR A 360 -20.42 -36.24 3.98
N TYR A 361 -19.20 -36.71 4.11
CA TYR A 361 -18.02 -35.88 4.28
C TYR A 361 -16.94 -36.21 3.27
N THR A 362 -16.11 -35.23 2.95
CA THR A 362 -14.91 -35.41 2.13
C THR A 362 -13.69 -35.13 2.98
N VAL A 363 -12.69 -36.01 2.95
CA VAL A 363 -11.44 -35.84 3.71
C VAL A 363 -10.32 -35.44 2.78
N LYS A 364 -9.66 -34.33 3.07
CA LYS A 364 -8.62 -33.74 2.24
C LYS A 364 -7.30 -33.64 3.01
N ALA A 365 -6.22 -34.15 2.44
CA ALA A 365 -4.87 -34.04 3.00
C ALA A 365 -4.06 -32.98 2.24
N LEU A 366 -3.42 -32.06 2.97
CA LEU A 366 -2.65 -30.94 2.45
C LEU A 366 -1.18 -30.98 2.93
N PRO A 367 -0.32 -31.81 2.33
CA PRO A 367 1.10 -31.89 2.69
C PRO A 367 1.86 -30.57 2.60
N GLY A 368 1.55 -29.75 1.60
CA GLY A 368 2.17 -28.44 1.40
C GLY A 368 1.75 -27.37 2.41
N ALA A 369 0.72 -27.61 3.22
CA ALA A 369 0.26 -26.67 4.26
C ALA A 369 1.06 -26.76 5.57
N THR A 370 2.07 -27.64 5.63
CA THR A 370 2.86 -27.92 6.84
C THR A 370 4.04 -26.97 7.06
N GLY A 371 4.45 -26.23 6.01
CA GLY A 371 5.65 -25.39 6.04
C GLY A 371 6.97 -26.17 5.96
N ASP A 372 6.92 -27.50 5.84
CA ASP A 372 8.10 -28.35 5.67
C ASP A 372 8.52 -28.39 4.18
N PRO A 373 9.74 -27.96 3.82
CA PRO A 373 10.24 -28.01 2.45
C PRO A 373 10.23 -29.42 1.83
N ALA A 374 10.37 -30.47 2.66
CA ALA A 374 10.34 -31.86 2.20
C ALA A 374 8.91 -32.33 1.84
N LEU A 375 7.88 -31.73 2.44
CA LEU A 375 6.47 -32.04 2.18
C LEU A 375 5.82 -31.05 1.19
N ALA A 376 6.51 -29.96 0.82
CA ALA A 376 6.05 -28.96 -0.12
C ALA A 376 5.95 -29.47 -1.57
N LEU A 377 6.68 -30.54 -1.90
CA LEU A 377 6.67 -31.21 -3.21
C LEU A 377 5.76 -32.45 -3.24
N LEU A 378 4.78 -32.50 -2.33
CA LEU A 378 3.77 -33.55 -2.27
C LEU A 378 2.38 -32.98 -2.61
N GLY A 379 1.61 -33.70 -3.41
CA GLY A 379 0.31 -33.23 -3.90
C GLY A 379 -0.78 -33.20 -2.81
N THR A 380 -1.77 -32.33 -2.98
CA THR A 380 -3.01 -32.42 -2.19
C THR A 380 -3.86 -33.57 -2.72
N ILE A 381 -4.49 -34.34 -1.83
CA ILE A 381 -5.38 -35.45 -2.21
C ILE A 381 -6.68 -35.35 -1.41
N SER A 382 -7.77 -35.78 -2.04
CA SER A 382 -9.10 -35.86 -1.44
C SER A 382 -9.60 -37.30 -1.50
N SER A 383 -10.32 -37.75 -0.47
CA SER A 383 -11.05 -39.00 -0.50
C SER A 383 -12.25 -38.91 -1.44
N ASP A 384 -12.79 -40.06 -1.82
CA ASP A 384 -14.18 -40.15 -2.24
C ASP A 384 -15.11 -39.76 -1.07
N PRO A 385 -16.37 -39.36 -1.34
CA PRO A 385 -17.33 -39.04 -0.28
C PRO A 385 -17.52 -40.20 0.70
N VAL A 386 -17.31 -39.94 1.98
CA VAL A 386 -17.40 -40.91 3.09
C VAL A 386 -18.68 -40.66 3.88
N GLN A 387 -19.44 -41.73 4.15
CA GLN A 387 -20.60 -41.65 5.05
C GLN A 387 -20.16 -41.76 6.50
N VAL A 388 -20.56 -40.81 7.33
CA VAL A 388 -20.40 -40.83 8.79
C VAL A 388 -21.78 -41.06 9.42
N THR A 389 -21.85 -41.97 10.39
CA THR A 389 -23.09 -42.26 11.13
C THR A 389 -22.82 -42.18 12.62
N GLU A 390 -23.54 -41.28 13.31
CA GLU A 390 -23.46 -41.15 14.77
C GLU A 390 -23.92 -42.44 15.46
N PRO A 391 -23.27 -42.89 16.57
CA PRO A 391 -22.10 -42.32 17.25
C PRO A 391 -20.76 -42.94 16.81
N ASN A 392 -20.71 -43.54 15.61
CA ASN A 392 -19.62 -44.43 15.24
C ASN A 392 -18.40 -43.67 14.69
N LEU A 393 -17.22 -44.18 15.03
CA LEU A 393 -15.98 -43.85 14.33
C LEU A 393 -15.96 -44.62 13.00
N THR A 394 -15.81 -43.92 11.88
CA THR A 394 -15.66 -44.51 10.54
C THR A 394 -14.16 -44.67 10.24
N PRO A 395 -13.59 -45.90 10.32
CA PRO A 395 -12.17 -46.12 10.12
C PRO A 395 -11.81 -46.27 8.64
N GLU A 396 -10.51 -46.46 8.37
CA GLU A 396 -9.95 -46.81 7.06
C GLU A 396 -10.10 -45.77 5.94
N VAL A 397 -10.29 -44.50 6.29
CA VAL A 397 -10.28 -43.39 5.32
C VAL A 397 -8.84 -43.02 4.98
N ASN A 398 -8.19 -43.88 4.20
CA ASN A 398 -6.76 -43.78 3.87
C ASN A 398 -6.54 -42.93 2.62
N LEU A 399 -5.55 -42.03 2.69
CA LEU A 399 -5.17 -41.12 1.62
C LEU A 399 -3.75 -41.41 1.14
N LEU A 400 -3.61 -41.64 -0.17
CA LEU A 400 -2.31 -41.81 -0.82
C LEU A 400 -1.94 -40.53 -1.56
N VAL A 401 -0.91 -39.85 -1.08
CA VAL A 401 -0.47 -38.58 -1.65
C VAL A 401 0.34 -38.83 -2.93
N PRO A 402 -0.06 -38.26 -4.08
CA PRO A 402 0.69 -38.41 -5.31
C PRO A 402 2.01 -37.65 -5.24
N ALA A 403 3.07 -38.25 -5.80
CA ALA A 403 4.34 -37.59 -5.97
C ALA A 403 4.22 -36.53 -7.07
N VAL A 404 4.56 -35.28 -6.76
CA VAL A 404 4.48 -34.14 -7.70
C VAL A 404 5.88 -33.58 -7.98
N GLY A 405 6.04 -32.93 -9.12
CA GLY A 405 7.21 -32.14 -9.51
C GLY A 405 6.81 -30.71 -9.88
N ALA A 406 7.75 -29.97 -10.45
CA ALA A 406 7.51 -28.64 -10.97
C ALA A 406 8.11 -28.45 -12.37
N LEU A 407 7.53 -27.54 -13.15
CA LEU A 407 8.06 -27.11 -14.45
C LEU A 407 8.45 -25.64 -14.39
N ARG A 408 9.60 -25.28 -14.95
CA ARG A 408 10.04 -23.89 -15.03
C ARG A 408 10.49 -23.55 -16.45
N GLY A 409 10.08 -22.39 -16.96
CA GLY A 409 10.48 -21.94 -18.29
C GLY A 409 10.32 -20.43 -18.49
N THR A 410 10.62 -19.97 -19.70
CA THR A 410 10.47 -18.57 -20.11
C THR A 410 9.70 -18.45 -21.41
N VAL A 411 8.98 -17.35 -21.57
CA VAL A 411 8.14 -17.04 -22.73
C VAL A 411 8.47 -15.65 -23.27
N THR A 412 8.62 -15.56 -24.58
CA THR A 412 8.90 -14.32 -25.31
C THR A 412 7.90 -14.12 -26.45
N ALA A 413 7.67 -12.88 -26.86
CA ALA A 413 7.03 -12.52 -28.12
C ALA A 413 7.94 -11.53 -28.85
N ASP A 414 8.23 -11.77 -30.13
CA ASP A 414 9.17 -10.97 -30.94
C ASP A 414 10.52 -10.71 -30.24
N GLY A 415 11.02 -11.70 -29.49
CA GLY A 415 12.28 -11.63 -28.74
C GLY A 415 12.22 -10.84 -27.42
N THR A 416 11.07 -10.25 -27.07
CA THR A 416 10.86 -9.55 -25.80
C THR A 416 10.20 -10.49 -24.79
N PRO A 417 10.65 -10.57 -23.54
CA PRO A 417 9.97 -11.35 -22.51
C PRO A 417 8.56 -10.82 -22.21
N VAL A 418 7.60 -11.71 -21.99
CA VAL A 418 6.19 -11.31 -21.85
C VAL A 418 5.55 -11.85 -20.59
N GLY A 419 5.06 -10.94 -19.74
CA GLY A 419 4.27 -11.27 -18.56
C GLY A 419 2.79 -11.52 -18.84
N ALA A 420 2.14 -12.17 -17.88
CA ALA A 420 0.73 -12.55 -17.89
C ALA A 420 0.30 -13.48 -19.06
N VAL A 421 1.22 -14.26 -19.62
CA VAL A 421 0.91 -15.41 -20.49
C VAL A 421 0.35 -16.52 -19.62
N ARG A 422 -0.79 -17.10 -19.98
CA ARG A 422 -1.31 -18.27 -19.28
C ARG A 422 -0.55 -19.50 -19.72
N VAL A 423 0.04 -20.21 -18.77
CA VAL A 423 0.67 -21.51 -19.02
C VAL A 423 -0.14 -22.57 -18.29
N THR A 424 -0.70 -23.52 -19.04
CA THR A 424 -1.54 -24.60 -18.49
C THR A 424 -0.97 -25.95 -18.89
N ALA A 425 -0.70 -26.82 -17.92
CA ALA A 425 -0.40 -28.23 -18.16
C ALA A 425 -1.70 -29.03 -18.29
N VAL A 426 -1.88 -29.73 -19.39
CA VAL A 426 -3.03 -30.63 -19.63
C VAL A 426 -2.55 -32.07 -19.78
N ASP A 427 -3.33 -33.02 -19.29
CA ASP A 427 -3.07 -34.45 -19.45
C ASP A 427 -3.47 -34.98 -20.85
N ALA A 428 -3.37 -36.30 -21.05
CA ALA A 428 -3.68 -36.95 -22.32
C ALA A 428 -5.17 -36.85 -22.73
N ASP A 429 -6.07 -36.59 -21.78
CA ASP A 429 -7.51 -36.42 -22.00
C ASP A 429 -7.89 -34.92 -22.13
N GLU A 430 -6.89 -34.05 -22.30
CA GLU A 430 -7.00 -32.59 -22.35
C GLU A 430 -7.50 -31.91 -21.05
N ASN A 431 -7.52 -32.63 -19.92
CA ASN A 431 -7.94 -32.05 -18.66
C ASN A 431 -6.82 -31.16 -18.10
N PRO A 432 -7.13 -29.93 -17.63
CA PRO A 432 -6.14 -29.06 -17.02
C PRO A 432 -5.74 -29.59 -15.63
N VAL A 433 -4.45 -29.86 -15.47
CA VAL A 433 -3.87 -30.42 -14.24
C VAL A 433 -3.18 -29.34 -13.40
N ALA A 434 -2.55 -28.36 -14.04
CA ALA A 434 -1.93 -27.22 -13.35
C ALA A 434 -1.90 -25.98 -14.25
N GLY A 435 -1.87 -24.78 -13.66
CA GLY A 435 -1.81 -23.54 -14.41
C GLY A 435 -1.13 -22.41 -13.65
N THR A 436 -0.42 -21.55 -14.38
CA THR A 436 0.23 -20.34 -13.84
C THR A 436 0.21 -19.21 -14.86
N LEU A 437 0.70 -18.04 -14.47
CA LEU A 437 0.98 -16.91 -15.37
C LEU A 437 2.48 -16.67 -15.42
N THR A 438 2.99 -16.21 -16.57
CA THR A 438 4.33 -15.64 -16.62
C THR A 438 4.40 -14.32 -15.84
N ASP A 439 5.54 -14.06 -15.20
CA ASP A 439 5.85 -12.76 -14.61
C ASP A 439 6.32 -11.74 -15.67
N ASP A 440 6.54 -10.48 -15.28
CA ASP A 440 6.96 -9.41 -16.21
C ASP A 440 8.32 -9.68 -16.89
N THR A 441 9.09 -10.67 -16.43
CA THR A 441 10.33 -11.14 -17.06
C THR A 441 10.11 -12.31 -18.02
N GLY A 442 8.85 -12.67 -18.28
CA GLY A 442 8.46 -13.82 -19.10
C GLY A 442 8.67 -15.17 -18.42
N THR A 443 9.04 -15.22 -17.15
CA THR A 443 9.34 -16.48 -16.45
C THR A 443 8.07 -17.08 -15.86
N TYR A 444 7.92 -18.41 -15.91
CA TYR A 444 6.85 -19.12 -15.22
C TYR A 444 7.38 -20.33 -14.45
N THR A 445 6.69 -20.68 -13.36
CA THR A 445 6.87 -21.93 -12.63
C THR A 445 5.50 -22.55 -12.39
N LEU A 446 5.27 -23.78 -12.88
CA LEU A 446 4.14 -24.63 -12.50
C LEU A 446 4.61 -25.55 -11.38
N SER A 447 4.09 -25.36 -10.18
CA SER A 447 4.38 -26.21 -9.03
C SER A 447 3.28 -27.25 -8.83
N ASN A 448 3.58 -28.31 -8.08
CA ASN A 448 2.64 -29.35 -7.67
C ASN A 448 1.97 -30.09 -8.84
N VAL A 449 2.71 -30.31 -9.92
CA VAL A 449 2.23 -31.09 -11.06
C VAL A 449 2.51 -32.57 -10.78
N PRO A 450 1.53 -33.48 -10.80
CA PRO A 450 1.80 -34.91 -10.64
C PRO A 450 2.89 -35.41 -11.60
N ALA A 451 3.69 -36.38 -11.15
CA ALA A 451 4.69 -36.96 -12.03
C ALA A 451 4.01 -37.66 -13.23
N GLY A 452 4.45 -37.33 -14.45
CA GLY A 452 3.77 -37.75 -15.67
C GLY A 452 4.23 -36.96 -16.90
N THR A 453 3.54 -37.16 -18.02
CA THR A 453 3.80 -36.46 -19.28
C THR A 453 2.60 -35.58 -19.64
N TYR A 454 2.86 -34.32 -19.98
CA TYR A 454 1.83 -33.30 -20.19
C TYR A 454 2.04 -32.52 -21.48
N THR A 455 0.94 -31.94 -21.98
CA THR A 455 1.03 -30.87 -22.99
C THR A 455 0.92 -29.53 -22.27
N LEU A 456 1.88 -28.63 -22.49
CA LEU A 456 1.80 -27.25 -22.04
C LEU A 456 1.11 -26.40 -23.09
N ARG A 457 0.09 -25.64 -22.68
CA ARG A 457 -0.61 -24.65 -23.50
C ARG A 457 -0.21 -23.25 -23.04
N PHE A 458 0.12 -22.40 -24.01
CA PHE A 458 0.51 -21.00 -23.80
C PHE A 458 -0.52 -20.13 -24.50
N ASP A 459 -1.40 -19.47 -23.74
CA ASP A 459 -2.52 -18.72 -24.28
C ASP A 459 -2.74 -17.37 -23.59
N GLN A 460 -3.48 -16.50 -24.27
CA GLN A 460 -3.82 -15.18 -23.75
C GLN A 460 -5.08 -15.23 -22.89
N ARG A 461 -4.92 -15.07 -21.57
CA ARG A 461 -6.09 -14.89 -20.68
C ARG A 461 -6.57 -13.44 -20.61
N ALA A 462 -5.67 -12.47 -20.78
CA ALA A 462 -5.99 -11.04 -20.72
C ALA A 462 -5.02 -10.18 -21.55
N ILE A 463 -5.47 -9.75 -22.74
CA ILE A 463 -4.76 -8.82 -23.66
C ILE A 463 -4.31 -7.53 -22.95
N ARG A 464 -4.94 -7.19 -21.82
CA ARG A 464 -4.75 -5.95 -21.05
C ARG A 464 -3.34 -5.73 -20.46
N LYS A 465 -2.55 -6.78 -20.22
CA LYS A 465 -1.22 -6.66 -19.58
C LYS A 465 -0.06 -7.20 -20.39
N SER A 466 -0.31 -8.16 -21.27
CA SER A 466 0.74 -8.95 -21.90
C SER A 466 1.17 -8.42 -23.28
N GLY A 467 0.37 -7.56 -23.93
CA GLY A 467 0.52 -7.28 -25.35
C GLY A 467 -0.22 -8.32 -26.21
N ALA A 468 -0.25 -8.14 -27.53
CA ALA A 468 -0.98 -9.01 -28.46
C ALA A 468 -0.04 -10.05 -29.11
N PHE A 469 -0.19 -11.32 -28.74
CA PHE A 469 0.52 -12.47 -29.29
C PHE A 469 -0.44 -13.66 -29.40
N GLY A 470 -0.15 -14.61 -30.29
CA GLY A 470 -0.94 -15.82 -30.49
C GLY A 470 -0.69 -16.90 -29.43
N SER A 471 -1.49 -17.95 -29.47
CA SER A 471 -1.32 -19.13 -28.60
C SER A 471 -0.41 -20.18 -29.24
N THR A 472 0.31 -20.94 -28.42
CA THR A 472 1.09 -22.12 -28.86
C THR A 472 1.01 -23.25 -27.85
N THR A 473 1.49 -24.44 -28.20
CA THR A 473 1.54 -25.62 -27.32
C THR A 473 2.89 -26.33 -27.42
N LEU A 474 3.35 -26.91 -26.31
CA LEU A 474 4.50 -27.80 -26.25
C LEU A 474 4.05 -29.16 -25.73
N ALA A 475 4.10 -30.20 -26.57
CA ALA A 475 3.72 -31.56 -26.21
C ALA A 475 4.86 -32.30 -25.49
N ASP A 476 4.52 -33.45 -24.91
CA ASP A 476 5.44 -34.44 -24.34
C ASP A 476 6.39 -33.90 -23.24
N VAL A 477 5.90 -32.97 -22.41
CA VAL A 477 6.67 -32.40 -21.30
C VAL A 477 6.62 -33.34 -20.10
N ALA A 478 7.75 -33.97 -19.79
CA ALA A 478 7.89 -34.84 -18.63
C ALA A 478 8.03 -34.05 -17.33
N VAL A 479 7.30 -34.46 -16.29
CA VAL A 479 7.40 -34.00 -14.91
C VAL A 479 7.93 -35.15 -14.07
N THR A 480 9.09 -34.96 -13.46
CA THR A 480 9.69 -35.92 -12.53
C THR A 480 9.31 -35.56 -11.09
N ALA A 481 8.92 -36.56 -10.30
CA ALA A 481 8.63 -36.38 -8.88
C ALA A 481 9.81 -35.74 -8.13
N GLY A 482 9.54 -34.72 -7.32
CA GLY A 482 10.53 -34.05 -6.48
C GLY A 482 11.54 -33.14 -7.21
N GLU A 483 11.44 -32.99 -8.52
CA GLU A 483 12.36 -32.17 -9.33
C GLU A 483 11.66 -30.96 -9.97
N ILE A 484 12.45 -29.92 -10.29
CA ILE A 484 12.02 -28.81 -11.12
C ILE A 484 12.56 -29.03 -12.55
N SER A 485 11.76 -29.61 -13.43
CA SER A 485 12.14 -29.84 -14.82
C SER A 485 12.15 -28.52 -15.60
N GLN A 486 13.26 -28.24 -16.29
CA GLN A 486 13.41 -27.03 -17.10
C GLN A 486 12.75 -27.22 -18.47
N VAL A 487 11.90 -26.27 -18.85
CA VAL A 487 11.24 -26.20 -20.15
C VAL A 487 12.03 -25.27 -21.07
N PRO A 488 12.32 -25.66 -22.33
CA PRO A 488 12.99 -24.78 -23.28
C PRO A 488 12.26 -23.44 -23.47
N PRO A 489 12.96 -22.33 -23.77
CA PRO A 489 12.33 -21.04 -24.04
C PRO A 489 11.29 -21.12 -25.15
N ILE A 490 10.11 -20.54 -24.92
CA ILE A 490 9.00 -20.52 -25.88
C ILE A 490 8.89 -19.14 -26.51
N ALA A 491 8.81 -19.11 -27.85
CA ALA A 491 8.48 -17.91 -28.62
C ALA A 491 7.02 -17.98 -29.07
N LEU A 492 6.23 -16.99 -28.67
CA LEU A 492 4.84 -16.86 -29.09
C LEU A 492 4.77 -16.21 -30.48
N PRO A 493 3.89 -16.69 -31.37
CA PRO A 493 3.68 -16.05 -32.66
C PRO A 493 3.01 -14.68 -32.49
N ALA A 494 3.09 -13.81 -33.50
CA ALA A 494 2.29 -12.59 -33.54
C ALA A 494 0.78 -12.94 -33.49
N SER A 495 -0.03 -12.12 -32.79
CA SER A 495 -1.46 -12.37 -32.73
C SER A 495 -2.12 -12.14 -34.09
N THR A 496 -2.83 -13.13 -34.60
CA THR A 496 -3.74 -12.92 -35.74
C THR A 496 -4.99 -12.18 -35.29
N GLN A 497 -5.36 -12.21 -34.00
CA GLN A 497 -6.60 -11.67 -33.42
C GLN A 497 -6.63 -10.14 -33.26
N THR A 498 -5.63 -9.42 -33.77
CA THR A 498 -5.51 -7.96 -33.67
C THR A 498 -5.22 -7.34 -35.03
N GLY A 499 -5.70 -6.11 -35.25
CA GLY A 499 -5.30 -5.26 -36.38
C GLY A 499 -4.46 -4.07 -35.91
N ALA A 500 -4.16 -3.13 -36.80
CA ALA A 500 -3.46 -1.89 -36.45
C ALA A 500 -3.94 -0.73 -37.35
N ILE A 501 -3.69 0.52 -36.91
CA ILE A 501 -3.98 1.74 -37.66
C ILE A 501 -2.66 2.47 -37.92
N ARG A 502 -2.47 2.96 -39.14
CA ARG A 502 -1.37 3.89 -39.48
C ARG A 502 -1.85 5.10 -40.26
N GLY A 503 -1.09 6.18 -40.17
CA GLY A 503 -1.35 7.41 -40.88
C GLY A 503 -0.21 8.42 -40.73
N THR A 504 -0.47 9.63 -41.18
CA THR A 504 0.44 10.76 -41.18
C THR A 504 -0.26 12.01 -40.68
N VAL A 505 0.45 12.82 -39.88
CA VAL A 505 -0.04 14.11 -39.39
C VAL A 505 0.83 15.21 -39.98
N LYS A 506 0.20 16.20 -40.63
CA LYS A 506 0.88 17.31 -41.30
C LYS A 506 0.39 18.66 -40.80
N ALA A 507 1.21 19.68 -40.98
CA ALA A 507 0.78 21.06 -40.86
C ALA A 507 -0.05 21.44 -42.09
N ALA A 508 -1.26 21.98 -41.89
CA ALA A 508 -2.18 22.30 -42.98
C ALA A 508 -1.59 23.33 -43.97
N ASP A 509 -0.77 24.26 -43.48
CA ASP A 509 -0.20 25.36 -44.27
C ASP A 509 1.04 24.95 -45.09
N SER A 510 2.00 24.30 -44.44
CA SER A 510 3.31 23.95 -45.02
C SER A 510 3.36 22.53 -45.56
N GLN A 511 2.38 21.70 -45.22
CA GLN A 511 2.32 20.28 -45.51
C GLN A 511 3.50 19.48 -44.94
N ALA A 512 4.27 20.09 -44.03
CA ALA A 512 5.36 19.45 -43.30
C ALA A 512 4.80 18.42 -42.31
N GLY A 513 5.48 17.28 -42.19
CA GLY A 513 5.16 16.27 -41.18
C GLY A 513 5.33 16.80 -39.76
N LEU A 514 4.36 16.50 -38.89
CA LEU A 514 4.36 16.93 -37.49
C LEU A 514 4.72 15.78 -36.57
N GLY A 515 5.98 15.73 -36.14
CA GLY A 515 6.43 14.82 -35.11
C GLY A 515 5.98 15.21 -33.71
N GLY A 516 5.82 14.21 -32.86
CA GLY A 516 5.46 14.40 -31.46
C GLY A 516 3.95 14.59 -31.20
N VAL A 517 3.10 14.53 -32.22
CA VAL A 517 1.63 14.57 -32.08
C VAL A 517 1.16 13.28 -31.44
N ILE A 518 0.32 13.38 -30.42
CA ILE A 518 -0.19 12.24 -29.70
C ILE A 518 -1.49 11.77 -30.36
N VAL A 519 -1.50 10.53 -30.85
CA VAL A 519 -2.66 9.90 -31.48
C VAL A 519 -3.35 9.01 -30.46
N VAL A 520 -4.51 9.46 -30.00
CA VAL A 520 -5.39 8.77 -29.04
C VAL A 520 -6.41 7.96 -29.82
N LEU A 521 -6.44 6.65 -29.59
CA LEU A 521 -7.32 5.70 -30.26
C LEU A 521 -8.27 5.11 -29.23
N ALA A 522 -9.52 5.54 -29.25
CA ALA A 522 -10.58 5.14 -28.31
C ALA A 522 -11.53 4.15 -28.99
N ARG A 523 -11.52 2.87 -28.58
CA ARG A 523 -12.48 1.88 -29.08
C ARG A 523 -13.89 2.27 -28.62
N LEU A 524 -14.82 2.32 -29.56
CA LEU A 524 -16.23 2.54 -29.28
C LEU A 524 -16.83 1.22 -28.75
N GLY A 525 -17.41 1.26 -27.55
CA GLY A 525 -18.21 0.16 -27.02
C GLY A 525 -19.55 0.03 -27.75
N ALA A 526 -20.30 -1.04 -27.47
CA ALA A 526 -21.68 -1.17 -27.96
C ALA A 526 -22.62 -0.11 -27.35
N ASN A 527 -22.24 0.43 -26.18
CA ASN A 527 -22.89 1.54 -25.48
C ASN A 527 -21.84 2.61 -25.11
N GLU A 528 -22.17 3.91 -25.21
CA GLU A 528 -21.25 5.02 -24.89
C GLU A 528 -20.78 5.08 -23.43
N ALA A 529 -21.39 4.29 -22.53
CA ALA A 529 -21.07 4.24 -21.10
C ALA A 529 -19.94 3.23 -20.75
N GLU A 530 -19.48 2.43 -21.71
CA GLU A 530 -18.35 1.52 -21.50
C GLU A 530 -17.05 2.31 -21.68
N PHE A 531 -16.17 2.33 -20.66
CA PHE A 531 -14.89 3.04 -20.71
C PHE A 531 -14.17 2.73 -22.04
N PRO A 532 -13.99 3.70 -22.95
CA PRO A 532 -13.40 3.41 -24.26
C PRO A 532 -12.00 2.87 -24.05
N PHE A 533 -11.64 1.77 -24.72
CA PHE A 533 -10.25 1.30 -24.71
C PHE A 533 -9.41 2.37 -25.38
N VAL A 534 -8.63 3.10 -24.59
CA VAL A 534 -7.72 4.14 -25.09
C VAL A 534 -6.33 3.55 -25.24
N THR A 535 -5.84 3.45 -26.47
CA THR A 535 -4.40 3.32 -26.71
C THR A 535 -3.86 4.64 -27.25
N VAL A 536 -2.58 4.89 -27.01
CA VAL A 536 -1.89 6.09 -27.51
C VAL A 536 -0.65 5.69 -28.29
N THR A 537 -0.40 6.39 -29.38
CA THR A 537 0.86 6.37 -30.10
C THR A 537 1.29 7.81 -30.39
N GLN A 538 2.53 8.01 -30.79
CA GLN A 538 3.06 9.34 -31.11
C GLN A 538 3.58 9.33 -32.53
N THR A 539 3.44 10.45 -33.22
CA THR A 539 4.02 10.59 -34.57
C THR A 539 5.54 10.72 -34.51
N ASP A 540 6.20 10.04 -35.44
CA ASP A 540 7.62 10.16 -35.73
C ASP A 540 7.95 11.56 -36.25
N PRO A 541 9.24 11.98 -36.26
CA PRO A 541 9.65 13.32 -36.69
C PRO A 541 9.14 13.75 -38.09
N ASP A 542 8.84 12.79 -38.97
CA ASP A 542 8.29 13.01 -40.31
C ASP A 542 6.74 13.03 -40.36
N GLY A 543 6.09 12.98 -39.19
CA GLY A 543 4.66 12.99 -39.02
C GLY A 543 3.97 11.62 -39.14
N THR A 544 4.70 10.55 -39.44
CA THR A 544 4.09 9.21 -39.59
C THR A 544 3.81 8.56 -38.24
N TYR A 545 2.82 7.66 -38.16
CA TYR A 545 2.58 6.85 -36.97
C TYR A 545 2.00 5.48 -37.31
N VAL A 546 2.26 4.50 -36.45
CA VAL A 546 1.59 3.20 -36.43
C VAL A 546 1.10 2.94 -35.00
N SER A 547 -0.14 2.48 -34.86
CA SER A 547 -0.70 2.12 -33.56
C SER A 547 -0.06 0.84 -33.04
N LYS A 548 -0.07 0.67 -31.71
CA LYS A 548 0.06 -0.66 -31.12
C LYS A 548 -1.07 -1.58 -31.62
N PRO A 549 -0.93 -2.92 -31.53
CA PRO A 549 -1.99 -3.85 -31.92
C PRO A 549 -3.33 -3.53 -31.24
N LEU A 550 -4.40 -3.53 -32.03
CA LEU A 550 -5.76 -3.16 -31.66
C LEU A 550 -6.68 -4.36 -31.82
N LEU A 551 -7.62 -4.53 -30.88
CA LEU A 551 -8.70 -5.49 -31.04
C LEU A 551 -9.61 -5.11 -32.22
N PRO A 552 -10.25 -6.06 -32.91
CA PRO A 552 -11.24 -5.74 -33.93
C PRO A 552 -12.39 -4.89 -33.35
N GLY A 553 -12.78 -3.83 -34.05
CA GLY A 553 -13.83 -2.91 -33.60
C GLY A 553 -13.70 -1.52 -34.21
N ALA A 554 -14.67 -0.66 -33.94
CA ALA A 554 -14.64 0.73 -34.37
C ALA A 554 -13.86 1.59 -33.37
N TYR A 555 -12.96 2.43 -33.85
CA TYR A 555 -12.12 3.32 -33.04
C TYR A 555 -12.36 4.78 -33.41
N ARG A 556 -12.57 5.63 -32.42
CA ARG A 556 -12.44 7.07 -32.58
C ARG A 556 -10.95 7.43 -32.48
N VAL A 557 -10.44 8.12 -33.49
CA VAL A 557 -9.04 8.57 -33.55
C VAL A 557 -9.00 10.06 -33.28
N GLN A 558 -8.16 10.48 -32.33
CA GLN A 558 -7.98 11.88 -31.95
C GLN A 558 -6.49 12.22 -31.98
N PHE A 559 -6.16 13.34 -32.62
CA PHE A 559 -4.83 13.90 -32.75
C PHE A 559 -4.70 15.05 -31.78
N VAL A 560 -3.79 14.92 -30.82
CA VAL A 560 -3.63 15.82 -29.68
C VAL A 560 -2.22 16.40 -29.72
N THR A 561 -2.12 17.73 -29.76
CA THR A 561 -0.85 18.47 -29.79
C THR A 561 -0.30 18.76 -28.40
N SER A 562 -1.15 18.62 -27.38
CA SER A 562 -0.78 18.64 -25.96
C SER A 562 -1.89 18.04 -25.10
N PHE A 563 -1.54 17.24 -24.09
CA PHE A 563 -2.52 16.88 -23.06
C PHE A 563 -2.78 18.08 -22.15
N ALA A 564 -4.02 18.21 -21.68
CA ALA A 564 -4.44 19.20 -20.70
C ALA A 564 -3.69 19.01 -19.38
N SER A 565 -2.47 19.56 -19.26
CA SER A 565 -1.82 19.91 -17.99
C SER A 565 -0.56 20.79 -18.17
N VAL A 566 0.25 20.67 -19.23
CA VAL A 566 1.50 21.47 -19.33
C VAL A 566 1.89 21.71 -20.79
N THR A 567 2.14 22.98 -21.15
CA THR A 567 2.81 23.52 -22.36
C THR A 567 2.41 22.92 -23.71
N THR A 568 1.78 23.72 -24.56
CA THR A 568 1.66 23.48 -26.01
C THR A 568 3.04 23.60 -26.67
N THR A 569 3.90 22.60 -26.55
CA THR A 569 5.26 22.66 -27.11
C THR A 569 5.26 22.74 -28.64
N LEU A 570 4.19 22.26 -29.30
CA LEU A 570 4.10 22.21 -30.75
C LEU A 570 3.49 23.48 -31.39
N GLY A 571 2.81 24.34 -30.64
CA GLY A 571 2.22 25.59 -31.19
C GLY A 571 1.00 25.41 -32.13
N TYR A 572 0.43 24.21 -32.21
CA TYR A 572 -0.78 23.90 -33.00
C TYR A 572 -2.04 23.85 -32.11
N GLY A 573 -3.16 24.36 -32.63
CA GLY A 573 -4.41 24.50 -31.88
C GLY A 573 -5.19 23.20 -31.72
N GLY A 574 -5.67 22.95 -30.49
CA GLY A 574 -6.75 22.01 -30.22
C GLY A 574 -6.43 20.52 -30.35
N ALA A 575 -7.49 19.71 -30.23
CA ALA A 575 -7.47 18.29 -30.54
C ALA A 575 -8.38 18.04 -31.74
N LEU A 576 -7.83 17.49 -32.81
CA LEU A 576 -8.60 17.14 -34.01
C LEU A 576 -9.03 15.69 -33.94
N TYR A 577 -10.24 15.39 -34.39
CA TYR A 577 -10.74 14.03 -34.51
C TYR A 577 -10.74 13.61 -35.97
N ALA A 578 -10.44 12.33 -36.23
CA ALA A 578 -10.81 11.74 -37.51
C ALA A 578 -12.33 11.88 -37.71
N SER A 579 -12.72 12.23 -38.93
CA SER A 579 -14.12 12.59 -39.26
C SER A 579 -15.11 11.45 -39.03
N ASN A 580 -14.65 10.20 -39.14
CA ASN A 580 -15.45 9.00 -38.88
C ASN A 580 -14.67 7.99 -38.03
N PRO A 581 -15.35 7.13 -37.25
CA PRO A 581 -14.72 5.99 -36.60
C PRO A 581 -14.00 5.08 -37.61
N VAL A 582 -12.82 4.61 -37.25
CA VAL A 582 -11.99 3.71 -38.05
C VAL A 582 -12.26 2.27 -37.62
N THR A 583 -12.71 1.43 -38.55
CA THR A 583 -12.95 0.01 -38.29
C THR A 583 -11.65 -0.79 -38.39
N VAL A 584 -11.22 -1.36 -37.28
CA VAL A 584 -10.13 -2.34 -37.20
C VAL A 584 -10.71 -3.73 -37.38
N THR A 585 -10.12 -4.50 -38.29
CA THR A 585 -10.44 -5.92 -38.50
C THR A 585 -9.26 -6.78 -38.11
N GLU A 586 -9.55 -8.01 -37.70
CA GLU A 586 -8.55 -9.02 -37.35
C GLU A 586 -7.48 -9.18 -38.44
N GLY A 587 -6.20 -9.11 -38.07
CA GLY A 587 -5.05 -9.28 -38.96
C GLY A 587 -4.81 -8.16 -39.98
N LEU A 588 -5.62 -7.08 -40.00
CA LEU A 588 -5.49 -6.02 -40.99
C LEU A 588 -4.82 -4.75 -40.45
N LEU A 589 -3.92 -4.20 -41.28
CA LEU A 589 -3.36 -2.86 -41.10
C LEU A 589 -4.19 -1.83 -41.87
N VAL A 590 -5.00 -1.05 -41.15
CA VAL A 590 -5.77 0.06 -41.69
C VAL A 590 -4.82 1.23 -41.94
N SER A 591 -4.74 1.68 -43.19
CA SER A 591 -3.82 2.73 -43.63
C SER A 591 -4.56 4.04 -43.94
N ASN A 592 -3.80 5.13 -44.13
CA ASN A 592 -4.29 6.44 -44.58
C ASN A 592 -5.28 7.10 -43.60
N VAL A 593 -5.07 6.88 -42.30
CA VAL A 593 -5.80 7.62 -41.25
C VAL A 593 -5.01 8.90 -40.96
N ASP A 594 -5.06 9.83 -41.90
CA ASP A 594 -4.23 11.05 -41.89
C ASP A 594 -4.95 12.23 -41.22
N ALA A 595 -4.18 13.23 -40.78
CA ALA A 595 -4.70 14.49 -40.26
C ALA A 595 -3.85 15.70 -40.68
N GLU A 596 -4.52 16.83 -40.91
CA GLU A 596 -3.88 18.11 -41.14
C GLU A 596 -4.23 19.07 -39.98
N LEU A 597 -3.22 19.52 -39.25
CA LEU A 597 -3.39 20.41 -38.10
C LEU A 597 -3.14 21.87 -38.51
N VAL A 598 -4.03 22.77 -38.07
CA VAL A 598 -3.89 24.21 -38.28
C VAL A 598 -3.02 24.79 -37.17
N ALA A 599 -2.06 25.65 -37.53
CA ALA A 599 -1.24 26.36 -36.56
C ALA A 599 -2.12 27.19 -35.62
N GLY A 600 -1.87 27.06 -34.31
CA GLY A 600 -2.56 27.86 -33.30
C GLY A 600 -1.94 29.25 -33.23
N GLY A 601 -2.74 30.24 -32.87
CA GLY A 601 -2.25 31.56 -32.50
C GLY A 601 -1.48 31.55 -31.17
N SER A 602 -0.91 32.70 -30.84
CA SER A 602 -0.18 32.90 -29.60
C SER A 602 -0.39 34.30 -29.02
N ILE A 603 -0.23 34.40 -27.71
CA ILE A 603 -0.28 35.63 -26.94
C ILE A 603 1.01 35.76 -26.15
N ALA A 604 1.72 36.86 -26.32
CA ALA A 604 2.99 37.13 -25.66
C ALA A 604 3.07 38.56 -25.14
N GLY A 605 3.85 38.73 -24.07
CA GLY A 605 4.09 40.01 -23.42
C GLY A 605 5.04 39.86 -22.25
N THR A 606 5.05 40.85 -21.39
CA THR A 606 5.86 40.95 -20.18
C THR A 606 4.99 41.22 -18.96
N VAL A 607 5.39 40.64 -17.83
CA VAL A 607 4.78 40.89 -16.52
C VAL A 607 5.80 41.62 -15.67
N SER A 608 5.47 42.83 -15.26
CA SER A 608 6.30 43.65 -14.37
C SER A 608 5.61 43.87 -13.02
N GLY A 609 6.37 44.23 -12.00
CA GLY A 609 5.84 44.73 -10.73
C GLY A 609 5.67 46.25 -10.74
N ASP A 610 4.97 46.79 -9.75
CA ASP A 610 4.81 48.24 -9.51
C ASP A 610 6.12 49.05 -9.42
N GLY A 611 7.28 48.39 -9.21
CA GLY A 611 8.63 48.97 -9.27
C GLY A 611 9.34 48.87 -10.62
N ALA A 612 8.65 48.45 -11.69
CA ALA A 612 9.16 48.20 -13.05
C ALA A 612 10.13 46.99 -13.21
N ASP A 613 10.34 46.19 -12.17
CA ASP A 613 11.08 44.93 -12.27
C ASP A 613 10.24 43.84 -12.97
N GLY A 614 10.85 43.08 -13.88
CA GLY A 614 10.22 41.90 -14.49
C GLY A 614 9.97 40.80 -13.45
N LEU A 615 8.74 40.27 -13.39
CA LEU A 615 8.36 39.25 -12.42
C LEU A 615 8.51 37.85 -12.99
N ALA A 616 9.51 37.11 -12.52
CA ALA A 616 9.76 35.73 -12.94
C ALA A 616 8.85 34.69 -12.25
N GLY A 617 8.46 33.65 -12.96
CA GLY A 617 7.72 32.51 -12.42
C GLY A 617 6.22 32.72 -12.18
N VAL A 618 5.65 33.87 -12.58
CA VAL A 618 4.20 34.14 -12.57
C VAL A 618 3.52 33.15 -13.51
N LEU A 619 2.47 32.48 -13.03
CA LEU A 619 1.69 31.53 -13.85
C LEU A 619 0.67 32.32 -14.69
N VAL A 620 0.81 32.25 -16.01
CA VAL A 620 -0.10 32.85 -16.98
C VAL A 620 -1.08 31.78 -17.46
N VAL A 621 -2.38 32.08 -17.41
CA VAL A 621 -3.47 31.16 -17.75
C VAL A 621 -4.39 31.80 -18.77
N ALA A 622 -4.56 31.19 -19.94
CA ALA A 622 -5.61 31.59 -20.88
C ALA A 622 -6.79 30.63 -20.78
N THR A 623 -7.97 31.20 -20.52
CA THR A 623 -9.25 30.48 -20.55
C THR A 623 -10.15 31.02 -21.65
N ASP A 624 -10.95 30.15 -22.27
CA ASP A 624 -11.99 30.56 -23.21
C ASP A 624 -13.26 31.07 -22.51
N GLY A 625 -14.30 31.43 -23.28
CA GLY A 625 -15.58 31.89 -22.75
C GLY A 625 -16.36 30.89 -21.90
N ASN A 626 -15.97 29.61 -21.90
CA ASN A 626 -16.53 28.57 -21.02
C ASN A 626 -15.68 28.35 -19.75
N ASN A 627 -14.70 29.22 -19.49
CA ASN A 627 -13.71 29.11 -18.42
C ASN A 627 -12.83 27.84 -18.51
N ILE A 628 -12.67 27.27 -19.71
CA ILE A 628 -11.79 26.11 -19.91
C ILE A 628 -10.38 26.62 -20.19
N ILE A 629 -9.40 26.11 -19.43
CA ILE A 629 -7.98 26.42 -19.64
C ILE A 629 -7.53 25.86 -20.99
N ARG A 630 -7.04 26.75 -21.87
CA ARG A 630 -6.52 26.41 -23.21
C ARG A 630 -5.01 26.47 -23.30
N ALA A 631 -4.37 27.34 -22.53
CA ALA A 631 -2.90 27.39 -22.44
C ALA A 631 -2.40 27.90 -21.09
N LEU A 632 -1.18 27.49 -20.74
CA LEU A 632 -0.46 27.88 -19.54
C LEU A 632 0.99 28.22 -19.90
N ALA A 633 1.57 29.23 -19.25
CA ALA A 633 2.99 29.50 -19.30
C ALA A 633 3.48 30.06 -17.95
N ARG A 634 4.79 30.03 -17.73
CA ARG A 634 5.42 30.81 -16.66
C ARG A 634 6.27 31.91 -17.26
N THR A 635 6.26 33.08 -16.61
CA THR A 635 7.16 34.16 -16.98
C THR A 635 8.61 33.77 -16.75
N ASN A 636 9.49 34.15 -17.67
CA ASN A 636 10.93 33.92 -17.56
C ASN A 636 11.59 34.92 -16.59
N ALA A 637 12.93 34.88 -16.48
CA ALA A 637 13.70 35.74 -15.58
C ALA A 637 13.49 37.26 -15.80
N THR A 638 13.10 37.68 -17.01
CA THR A 638 12.83 39.09 -17.35
C THR A 638 11.34 39.43 -17.32
N GLY A 639 10.48 38.53 -16.82
CA GLY A 639 9.03 38.71 -16.82
C GLY A 639 8.34 38.39 -18.14
N GLY A 640 9.07 37.99 -19.18
CA GLY A 640 8.50 37.66 -20.49
C GLY A 640 7.71 36.35 -20.46
N TYR A 641 6.54 36.32 -21.10
CA TYR A 641 5.72 35.13 -21.28
C TYR A 641 5.27 34.97 -22.73
N ARG A 642 4.98 33.72 -23.11
CA ARG A 642 4.33 33.36 -24.37
C ARG A 642 3.46 32.13 -24.12
N ILE A 643 2.18 32.22 -24.44
CA ILE A 643 1.26 31.10 -24.55
C ILE A 643 0.92 30.91 -26.03
N GLY A 644 0.97 29.68 -26.53
CA GLY A 644 0.77 29.36 -27.95
C GLY A 644 -0.23 28.22 -28.13
N GLY A 645 -0.43 27.76 -29.38
CA GLY A 645 -1.35 26.67 -29.66
C GLY A 645 -2.81 27.00 -29.34
N LEU A 646 -3.18 28.29 -29.42
CA LEU A 646 -4.53 28.76 -29.16
C LEU A 646 -5.34 28.78 -30.46
N GLU A 647 -6.59 28.36 -30.41
CA GLU A 647 -7.50 28.51 -31.55
C GLU A 647 -7.92 29.98 -31.72
N ALA A 648 -8.55 30.33 -32.84
CA ALA A 648 -9.14 31.66 -32.99
C ALA A 648 -10.30 31.82 -32.01
N GLY A 649 -10.33 32.92 -31.25
CA GLY A 649 -11.36 33.14 -30.24
C GLY A 649 -11.00 34.23 -29.25
N GLU A 650 -11.91 34.47 -28.32
CA GLU A 650 -11.72 35.40 -27.22
C GLU A 650 -11.21 34.66 -25.98
N TYR A 651 -10.16 35.20 -25.36
CA TYR A 651 -9.49 34.61 -24.21
C TYR A 651 -9.43 35.57 -23.03
N THR A 652 -9.76 35.05 -21.84
CA THR A 652 -9.41 35.70 -20.58
C THR A 652 -8.01 35.25 -20.19
N VAL A 653 -7.05 36.18 -20.10
CA VAL A 653 -5.67 35.90 -19.73
C VAL A 653 -5.42 36.36 -18.29
N ARG A 654 -5.23 35.40 -17.38
CA ARG A 654 -5.00 35.61 -15.94
C ARG A 654 -3.54 35.42 -15.56
N PHE A 655 -3.05 36.22 -14.64
CA PHE A 655 -1.69 36.19 -14.08
C PHE A 655 -1.76 35.86 -12.60
N LEU A 656 -1.34 34.67 -12.23
CA LEU A 656 -1.47 34.13 -10.89
C LEU A 656 -0.14 34.22 -10.13
N ALA A 657 0.20 35.42 -9.64
CA ALA A 657 1.38 35.68 -8.83
C ALA A 657 1.40 34.86 -7.52
N SER A 658 0.23 34.61 -6.93
CA SER A 658 0.05 33.72 -5.76
C SER A 658 0.54 32.27 -6.00
N ARG A 659 0.65 31.83 -7.25
CA ARG A 659 1.16 30.50 -7.66
C ARG A 659 2.63 30.52 -8.09
N ALA A 660 3.33 31.62 -7.84
CA ALA A 660 4.75 31.75 -8.16
C ALA A 660 5.62 30.98 -7.14
N PRO A 661 6.75 30.38 -7.56
CA PRO A 661 7.67 29.69 -6.65
C PRO A 661 8.33 30.62 -5.62
N ALA A 662 8.65 31.85 -6.01
CA ALA A 662 9.32 32.83 -5.16
C ALA A 662 8.34 33.59 -4.26
N ALA A 663 8.64 33.68 -2.96
CA ALA A 663 7.83 34.42 -1.99
C ALA A 663 7.74 35.92 -2.31
N SER A 664 8.81 36.50 -2.85
CA SER A 664 8.86 37.89 -3.30
C SER A 664 7.83 38.20 -4.40
N VAL A 665 7.54 37.23 -5.27
CA VAL A 665 6.55 37.37 -6.35
C VAL A 665 5.13 37.10 -5.82
N ARG A 666 4.96 36.23 -4.82
CA ARG A 666 3.66 36.01 -4.16
C ARG A 666 3.15 37.20 -3.35
N ALA A 667 3.97 38.24 -3.16
CA ALA A 667 3.57 39.52 -2.57
C ALA A 667 2.71 40.39 -3.53
N PHE A 668 2.63 40.01 -4.82
CA PHE A 668 1.78 40.66 -5.81
C PHE A 668 0.44 39.92 -5.91
N PHE A 669 -0.66 40.65 -6.07
CA PHE A 669 -1.98 40.03 -6.22
C PHE A 669 -2.23 39.57 -7.65
N ASN A 670 -3.11 38.58 -7.80
CA ASN A 670 -3.46 38.03 -9.10
C ASN A 670 -4.24 39.06 -9.94
N SER A 671 -3.96 39.17 -11.22
CA SER A 671 -4.67 40.09 -12.12
C SER A 671 -5.00 39.43 -13.47
N ALA A 672 -5.67 40.13 -14.36
CA ALA A 672 -6.00 39.67 -15.71
C ALA A 672 -5.90 40.83 -16.71
N LEU A 673 -5.71 40.50 -17.99
CA LEU A 673 -5.96 41.45 -19.08
C LEU A 673 -7.47 41.62 -19.29
N ASP A 674 -7.84 42.70 -19.95
CA ASP A 674 -9.10 42.75 -20.70
C ASP A 674 -9.17 41.57 -21.68
N PRO A 675 -10.37 41.06 -22.02
CA PRO A 675 -10.53 39.97 -22.96
C PRO A 675 -9.73 40.17 -24.25
N VAL A 676 -8.95 39.15 -24.63
CA VAL A 676 -8.04 39.20 -25.77
C VAL A 676 -8.66 38.43 -26.93
N LEU A 677 -9.04 39.13 -27.99
CA LEU A 677 -9.47 38.51 -29.24
C LEU A 677 -8.24 38.07 -30.06
N LEU A 678 -8.18 36.79 -30.42
CA LEU A 678 -7.11 36.16 -31.17
C LEU A 678 -7.64 35.62 -32.51
N GLY A 679 -7.02 36.01 -33.62
CA GLY A 679 -7.28 35.47 -34.94
C GLY A 679 -6.63 34.10 -35.20
N ALA A 680 -7.06 33.41 -36.26
CA ALA A 680 -6.51 32.10 -36.63
C ALA A 680 -5.01 32.21 -36.97
N GLY A 681 -4.17 31.44 -36.27
CA GLY A 681 -2.71 31.46 -36.43
C GLY A 681 -2.03 32.79 -36.04
N GLU A 682 -2.76 33.75 -35.47
CA GLU A 682 -2.25 35.09 -35.17
C GLU A 682 -1.23 35.04 -34.03
N ASN A 683 -0.16 35.83 -34.13
CA ASN A 683 0.82 35.99 -33.05
C ASN A 683 0.71 37.38 -32.44
N LEU A 684 0.00 37.49 -31.32
CA LEU A 684 -0.12 38.74 -30.56
C LEU A 684 1.09 38.93 -29.66
N SER A 685 1.75 40.08 -29.79
CA SER A 685 2.81 40.54 -28.90
C SER A 685 2.36 41.76 -28.08
N ASN A 686 3.20 42.22 -27.15
CA ASN A 686 2.99 43.43 -26.34
C ASN A 686 1.69 43.41 -25.52
N ARG A 687 1.28 42.21 -25.07
CA ARG A 687 0.21 42.04 -24.07
C ARG A 687 0.80 42.13 -22.67
N ASP A 688 1.36 43.29 -22.37
CA ASP A 688 2.07 43.54 -21.12
C ASP A 688 1.10 43.85 -19.97
N ILE A 689 1.49 43.51 -18.74
CA ILE A 689 0.75 43.87 -17.53
C ILE A 689 1.70 44.22 -16.39
N THR A 690 1.32 45.23 -15.60
CA THR A 690 1.97 45.54 -14.32
C THR A 690 1.13 44.98 -13.18
N LEU A 691 1.70 44.11 -12.36
CA LEU A 691 1.09 43.62 -11.14
C LEU A 691 1.45 44.53 -9.97
N ASN A 692 0.46 44.87 -9.16
CA ASN A 692 0.65 45.67 -7.96
C ASN A 692 0.87 44.75 -6.75
N ARG A 693 1.66 45.21 -5.77
CA ARG A 693 1.75 44.52 -4.48
C ARG A 693 0.39 44.52 -3.79
N GLY A 694 0.03 43.40 -3.17
CA GLY A 694 -1.24 43.24 -2.48
C GLY A 694 -1.14 43.44 -0.97
N HIS A 695 -2.29 43.65 -0.35
CA HIS A 695 -2.48 43.60 1.09
C HIS A 695 -2.55 42.13 1.56
N GLN A 696 -2.32 41.84 2.84
CA GLN A 696 -2.55 40.50 3.40
C GLN A 696 -3.48 40.54 4.60
N ILE A 697 -4.35 39.55 4.71
CA ILE A 697 -5.11 39.27 5.93
C ILE A 697 -4.30 38.27 6.73
N ILE A 698 -3.95 38.61 7.96
CA ILE A 698 -3.22 37.74 8.88
C ILE A 698 -4.02 37.55 10.15
N GLY A 699 -3.74 36.50 10.90
CA GLY A 699 -4.35 36.34 12.21
C GLY A 699 -3.89 35.08 12.91
N THR A 700 -4.44 34.86 14.09
CA THR A 700 -4.29 33.63 14.86
C THR A 700 -5.64 33.03 15.22
N VAL A 701 -5.76 31.72 15.13
CA VAL A 701 -6.91 30.96 15.60
C VAL A 701 -6.55 30.25 16.90
N THR A 702 -7.31 30.50 17.96
CA THR A 702 -7.14 29.86 19.27
C THR A 702 -8.41 29.12 19.67
N ALA A 703 -8.30 28.24 20.66
CA ALA A 703 -9.41 27.61 21.35
C ALA A 703 -9.97 28.58 22.40
N ALA A 704 -11.29 28.83 22.39
CA ALA A 704 -11.93 29.79 23.30
C ALA A 704 -11.89 29.35 24.77
N ASP A 705 -11.93 28.04 25.02
CA ASP A 705 -11.96 27.43 26.36
C ASP A 705 -10.58 27.38 27.04
N THR A 706 -9.52 27.16 26.27
CA THR A 706 -8.15 26.94 26.79
C THR A 706 -7.18 28.06 26.43
N GLY A 707 -7.50 28.89 25.44
CA GLY A 707 -6.59 29.87 24.85
C GLY A 707 -5.46 29.25 24.02
N ALA A 708 -5.42 27.91 23.86
CA ALA A 708 -4.38 27.23 23.11
C ALA A 708 -4.49 27.52 21.60
N PRO A 709 -3.37 27.57 20.86
CA PRO A 709 -3.41 27.75 19.41
C PRO A 709 -4.00 26.52 18.71
N LEU A 710 -4.89 26.75 17.74
CA LEU A 710 -5.48 25.69 16.91
C LEU A 710 -4.76 25.60 15.56
N SER A 711 -4.06 24.49 15.35
CA SER A 711 -3.34 24.21 14.09
C SER A 711 -4.21 23.49 13.08
N GLN A 712 -3.87 23.63 11.79
CA GLN A 712 -4.55 23.01 10.66
C GLN A 712 -6.05 23.36 10.54
N VAL A 713 -6.47 24.54 11.04
CA VAL A 713 -7.77 25.13 10.70
C VAL A 713 -7.69 25.59 9.25
N ILE A 714 -8.69 25.24 8.43
CA ILE A 714 -8.76 25.71 7.05
C ILE A 714 -9.39 27.09 7.06
N VAL A 715 -8.60 28.12 6.77
CA VAL A 715 -9.00 29.52 6.70
C VAL A 715 -9.23 29.89 5.24
N ILE A 716 -10.47 30.23 4.89
CA ILE A 716 -10.90 30.56 3.52
C ILE A 716 -11.15 32.06 3.44
N PHE A 717 -10.53 32.73 2.48
CA PHE A 717 -10.68 34.16 2.22
C PHE A 717 -11.63 34.35 1.04
N GLU A 718 -12.72 35.06 1.25
CA GLU A 718 -13.77 35.26 0.25
C GLU A 718 -13.95 36.75 -0.02
N ASP A 719 -14.12 37.10 -1.29
CA ASP A 719 -14.65 38.40 -1.67
C ASP A 719 -16.11 38.45 -1.24
N ASP A 720 -16.47 39.47 -0.46
CA ASP A 720 -17.76 39.56 0.22
C ASP A 720 -18.92 39.85 -0.75
N PHE A 721 -18.63 40.57 -1.84
CA PHE A 721 -19.65 40.95 -2.82
C PHE A 721 -19.99 39.80 -3.78
N THR A 722 -18.98 39.08 -4.25
CA THR A 722 -19.14 37.99 -5.23
C THR A 722 -19.27 36.62 -4.58
N GLY A 723 -18.88 36.47 -3.31
CA GLY A 723 -18.73 35.18 -2.63
C GLY A 723 -17.57 34.33 -3.17
N SER A 724 -16.71 34.88 -4.04
CA SER A 724 -15.62 34.14 -4.67
C SER A 724 -14.51 33.85 -3.68
N VAL A 725 -14.07 32.59 -3.62
CA VAL A 725 -12.88 32.20 -2.84
C VAL A 725 -11.62 32.75 -3.52
N ILE A 726 -10.91 33.61 -2.82
CA ILE A 726 -9.67 34.25 -3.27
C ILE A 726 -8.45 33.42 -2.92
N GLY A 727 -8.53 32.70 -1.79
CA GLY A 727 -7.50 31.77 -1.35
C GLY A 727 -7.92 31.03 -0.10
N ALA A 728 -7.08 30.07 0.27
CA ALA A 728 -7.20 29.39 1.55
C ALA A 728 -5.81 29.16 2.14
N SER A 729 -5.71 29.12 3.47
CA SER A 729 -4.51 28.72 4.18
C SER A 729 -4.86 27.79 5.34
N LEU A 730 -3.87 27.03 5.80
CA LEU A 730 -3.97 26.26 7.03
C LEU A 730 -3.27 27.05 8.14
N THR A 731 -3.86 27.07 9.33
CA THR A 731 -3.14 27.60 10.49
C THR A 731 -1.93 26.72 10.81
N ASP A 732 -0.82 27.34 11.19
CA ASP A 732 0.37 26.63 11.63
C ASP A 732 0.26 26.14 13.09
N ALA A 733 1.34 25.58 13.64
CA ALA A 733 1.39 25.09 15.02
C ALA A 733 1.13 26.18 16.09
N THR A 734 1.32 27.45 15.73
CA THR A 734 1.04 28.62 16.59
C THR A 734 -0.36 29.19 16.37
N GLY A 735 -1.18 28.53 15.54
CA GLY A 735 -2.50 28.98 15.16
C GLY A 735 -2.47 30.12 14.14
N ALA A 736 -1.30 30.54 13.67
CA ALA A 736 -1.15 31.67 12.78
C ALA A 736 -1.54 31.31 11.35
N TYR A 737 -2.17 32.24 10.65
CA TYR A 737 -2.53 32.13 9.24
C TYR A 737 -2.24 33.44 8.50
N SER A 738 -2.15 33.33 7.17
CA SER A 738 -2.04 34.48 6.28
C SER A 738 -2.75 34.19 4.96
N SER A 739 -3.33 35.22 4.35
CA SER A 739 -3.90 35.17 3.01
C SER A 739 -2.80 35.31 1.94
N PRO A 740 -3.08 34.89 0.70
CA PRO A 740 -2.36 35.43 -0.46
C PRO A 740 -2.42 36.97 -0.48
N ALA A 741 -1.54 37.60 -1.27
CA ALA A 741 -1.65 39.02 -1.55
C ALA A 741 -2.98 39.31 -2.29
N ILE A 742 -3.78 40.22 -1.74
CA ILE A 742 -5.11 40.58 -2.24
C ILE A 742 -5.19 42.08 -2.55
N ASP A 743 -6.13 42.46 -3.41
CA ASP A 743 -6.44 43.87 -3.68
C ASP A 743 -7.32 44.46 -2.58
N SER A 744 -7.51 45.77 -2.57
CA SER A 744 -8.51 46.45 -1.73
C SER A 744 -9.93 45.99 -2.06
N GLY A 745 -10.79 45.91 -1.06
CA GLY A 745 -12.15 45.41 -1.24
C GLY A 745 -12.85 45.06 0.06
N SER A 746 -14.09 44.57 -0.04
CA SER A 746 -14.82 43.97 1.09
C SER A 746 -14.57 42.46 1.09
N TYR A 747 -14.16 41.92 2.22
CA TYR A 747 -13.80 40.51 2.35
C TYR A 747 -14.43 39.90 3.59
N ARG A 748 -14.60 38.58 3.55
CA ARG A 748 -14.96 37.73 4.68
C ARG A 748 -13.93 36.62 4.86
N VAL A 749 -13.70 36.21 6.11
CA VAL A 749 -12.85 35.06 6.45
C VAL A 749 -13.71 33.97 7.07
N ARG A 750 -13.65 32.76 6.51
CA ARG A 750 -14.31 31.57 7.04
C ARG A 750 -13.31 30.60 7.64
N TYR A 751 -13.59 30.11 8.83
CA TYR A 751 -12.75 29.20 9.60
C TYR A 751 -13.42 27.83 9.63
N THR A 752 -12.85 26.85 8.93
CA THR A 752 -13.40 25.51 8.79
C THR A 752 -12.56 24.51 9.57
N THR A 753 -13.20 23.88 10.56
CA THR A 753 -12.62 22.86 11.45
C THR A 753 -12.99 21.45 11.02
N ARG A 754 -14.21 21.24 10.51
CA ARG A 754 -14.78 19.91 10.16
C ARG A 754 -13.96 19.13 9.13
N LEU A 755 -13.23 19.83 8.25
CA LEU A 755 -12.33 19.24 7.25
C LEU A 755 -10.85 19.29 7.68
N SER A 756 -10.57 19.68 8.92
CA SER A 756 -9.20 19.77 9.42
C SER A 756 -8.56 18.38 9.44
N PRO A 757 -7.31 18.25 8.98
CA PRO A 757 -6.53 17.03 9.18
C PRO A 757 -6.23 16.75 10.66
N ASN A 758 -6.27 17.77 11.53
CA ASN A 758 -6.03 17.65 12.96
C ASN A 758 -7.31 17.23 13.70
N ALA A 759 -7.29 16.06 14.35
CA ALA A 759 -8.42 15.53 15.10
C ALA A 759 -8.86 16.43 16.27
N THR A 760 -7.92 17.04 16.98
CA THR A 760 -8.22 17.95 18.09
C THR A 760 -8.90 19.22 17.58
N THR A 761 -8.49 19.73 16.42
CA THR A 761 -9.11 20.90 15.79
C THR A 761 -10.53 20.59 15.31
N ARG A 762 -10.84 19.37 14.87
CA ARG A 762 -12.18 18.94 14.48
C ARG A 762 -13.21 18.98 15.62
N LEU A 763 -12.77 19.07 16.87
CA LEU A 763 -13.66 19.20 18.03
C LEU A 763 -14.27 20.59 18.18
N TYR A 764 -13.77 21.60 17.45
CA TYR A 764 -14.22 22.99 17.54
C TYR A 764 -15.19 23.34 16.41
N GLN A 765 -16.03 24.35 16.63
CA GLN A 765 -17.03 24.77 15.65
C GLN A 765 -16.40 25.50 14.45
N SER A 766 -16.97 25.29 13.26
CA SER A 766 -16.65 26.11 12.10
C SER A 766 -17.40 27.45 12.18
N VAL A 767 -16.76 28.55 11.81
CA VAL A 767 -17.32 29.91 11.94
C VAL A 767 -17.13 30.68 10.64
N ASP A 768 -18.18 31.37 10.21
CA ASP A 768 -18.11 32.40 9.16
C ASP A 768 -17.91 33.76 9.85
N GLY A 769 -16.81 34.45 9.54
CA GLY A 769 -16.54 35.77 10.10
C GLY A 769 -17.41 36.87 9.48
N ASP A 770 -17.36 38.05 10.08
CA ASP A 770 -18.04 39.23 9.54
C ASP A 770 -17.29 39.82 8.33
N SER A 771 -18.04 40.53 7.49
CA SER A 771 -17.49 41.30 6.37
C SER A 771 -16.68 42.50 6.86
N PHE A 772 -15.55 42.78 6.21
CA PHE A 772 -14.72 43.94 6.52
C PHE A 772 -13.98 44.49 5.30
N LEU A 773 -13.57 45.75 5.39
CA LEU A 773 -12.83 46.43 4.32
C LEU A 773 -11.32 46.25 4.46
N VAL A 774 -10.68 45.90 3.34
CA VAL A 774 -9.23 45.93 3.14
C VAL A 774 -8.87 47.22 2.38
N PRO A 775 -7.96 48.07 2.90
CA PRO A 775 -7.65 49.36 2.30
C PRO A 775 -6.79 49.23 1.03
N ARG A 776 -6.77 50.30 0.22
CA ARG A 776 -5.88 50.46 -0.96
C ARG A 776 -4.40 50.68 -0.64
N SER A 777 -3.99 50.48 0.61
CA SER A 777 -2.59 50.63 1.06
C SER A 777 -1.93 49.27 1.23
N LEU A 778 -0.61 49.21 0.99
CA LEU A 778 0.19 48.05 1.37
C LEU A 778 0.15 47.84 2.88
N GLY A 779 0.21 46.58 3.31
CA GLY A 779 0.26 46.22 4.72
C GLY A 779 -0.53 44.96 5.03
N THR A 780 -0.87 44.82 6.30
CA THR A 780 -1.60 43.67 6.83
C THR A 780 -2.81 44.10 7.64
N THR A 781 -3.91 43.39 7.49
CA THR A 781 -5.09 43.49 8.36
C THR A 781 -5.12 42.27 9.26
N ARG A 782 -5.14 42.49 10.58
CA ARG A 782 -5.17 41.40 11.56
C ARG A 782 -6.62 40.99 11.89
N ARG A 783 -6.87 39.68 11.93
CA ARG A 783 -8.15 39.03 12.21
C ARG A 783 -7.94 37.81 13.11
N ASP A 784 -7.84 38.03 14.41
CA ASP A 784 -7.72 36.93 15.36
C ASP A 784 -9.11 36.41 15.74
N ILE A 785 -9.23 35.11 15.99
CA ILE A 785 -10.49 34.49 16.45
C ILE A 785 -10.21 33.38 17.45
N ALA A 786 -11.06 33.29 18.47
CA ALA A 786 -11.13 32.14 19.36
C ALA A 786 -12.35 31.29 18.98
N LEU A 787 -12.15 30.02 18.63
CA LEU A 787 -13.22 29.11 18.25
C LEU A 787 -13.78 28.40 19.48
N GLU A 788 -15.10 28.38 19.58
CA GLU A 788 -15.81 27.66 20.64
C GLU A 788 -15.74 26.15 20.43
N PRO A 789 -15.64 25.34 21.50
CA PRO A 789 -15.81 23.90 21.41
C PRO A 789 -17.15 23.55 20.77
N GLY A 790 -17.17 22.50 19.95
CA GLY A 790 -18.40 21.88 19.46
C GLY A 790 -18.84 20.74 20.36
N GLY A 791 -20.05 20.23 20.12
CA GLY A 791 -20.43 18.89 20.56
C GLY A 791 -20.09 17.85 19.50
N ALA A 792 -20.28 16.59 19.86
CA ALA A 792 -20.12 15.46 18.96
C ALA A 792 -21.34 14.52 19.01
N ILE A 793 -21.57 13.81 17.91
CA ILE A 793 -22.53 12.71 17.81
C ILE A 793 -21.78 11.51 17.27
N SER A 794 -21.82 10.39 17.99
CA SER A 794 -21.30 9.10 17.53
C SER A 794 -22.40 8.06 17.52
N GLY A 795 -22.24 6.97 16.76
CA GLY A 795 -23.16 5.84 16.83
C GLY A 795 -22.96 4.87 15.68
N ARG A 796 -23.91 3.95 15.55
CA ARG A 796 -23.89 2.90 14.54
C ARG A 796 -25.11 2.94 13.65
N VAL A 797 -24.90 2.84 12.34
CA VAL A 797 -25.95 2.58 11.35
C VAL A 797 -26.05 1.08 11.09
N SER A 798 -27.24 0.50 11.24
CA SER A 798 -27.46 -0.95 11.07
C SER A 798 -28.76 -1.31 10.35
N ALA A 799 -28.82 -2.50 9.76
CA ALA A 799 -30.03 -3.03 9.15
C ALA A 799 -30.98 -3.60 10.21
N ILE A 800 -32.27 -3.22 10.18
CA ILE A 800 -33.28 -3.69 11.16
C ILE A 800 -33.40 -5.22 11.19
N ALA A 801 -33.39 -5.86 10.01
CA ALA A 801 -33.66 -7.29 9.90
C ALA A 801 -32.50 -8.19 10.35
N SER A 802 -31.25 -7.79 10.10
CA SER A 802 -30.06 -8.61 10.37
C SER A 802 -29.21 -8.10 11.54
N GLY A 803 -29.38 -6.85 11.97
CA GLY A 803 -28.49 -6.19 12.93
C GLY A 803 -27.09 -5.88 12.39
N GLU A 804 -26.83 -6.19 11.12
CA GLU A 804 -25.55 -5.95 10.45
C GLU A 804 -25.26 -4.45 10.32
N GLY A 805 -23.99 -4.09 10.45
CA GLY A 805 -23.54 -2.70 10.37
C GLY A 805 -23.39 -2.29 8.92
N LEU A 806 -23.92 -1.12 8.56
CA LEU A 806 -23.97 -0.71 7.17
C LEU A 806 -22.79 0.19 6.83
N ALA A 807 -21.84 -0.35 6.09
CA ALA A 807 -20.63 0.36 5.67
C ALA A 807 -20.85 1.28 4.47
N GLY A 808 -20.11 2.39 4.43
CA GLY A 808 -20.13 3.31 3.29
C GLY A 808 -21.40 4.18 3.22
N VAL A 809 -22.23 4.19 4.25
CA VAL A 809 -23.46 5.00 4.32
C VAL A 809 -23.09 6.40 4.78
N ALA A 810 -23.61 7.44 4.12
CA ALA A 810 -23.34 8.82 4.51
C ALA A 810 -24.33 9.27 5.60
N VAL A 811 -23.81 9.76 6.72
CA VAL A 811 -24.58 10.40 7.80
C VAL A 811 -24.30 11.89 7.75
N VAL A 812 -25.34 12.72 7.61
CA VAL A 812 -25.25 14.17 7.46
C VAL A 812 -25.98 14.85 8.60
N ALA A 813 -25.26 15.58 9.45
CA ALA A 813 -25.83 16.45 10.48
C ALA A 813 -26.30 17.77 9.86
N ARG A 814 -27.53 18.17 10.18
CA ARG A 814 -28.18 19.40 9.74
C ARG A 814 -28.70 20.23 10.89
N VAL A 815 -28.57 21.54 10.78
CA VAL A 815 -29.17 22.53 11.68
C VAL A 815 -29.98 23.50 10.84
N ASN A 816 -31.27 23.66 11.17
CA ASN A 816 -32.21 24.47 10.39
C ASN A 816 -32.21 24.10 8.88
N GLY A 817 -32.05 22.80 8.57
CA GLY A 817 -31.99 22.28 7.21
C GLY A 817 -30.61 22.38 6.51
N ASN A 818 -29.67 23.15 7.06
CA ASN A 818 -28.33 23.30 6.49
C ASN A 818 -27.38 22.23 7.01
N ALA A 819 -26.62 21.58 6.12
CA ALA A 819 -25.62 20.60 6.52
C ALA A 819 -24.46 21.27 7.27
N VAL A 820 -24.19 20.81 8.49
CA VAL A 820 -23.14 21.31 9.38
C VAL A 820 -22.02 20.29 9.61
N GLY A 821 -22.28 19.01 9.33
CA GLY A 821 -21.29 17.94 9.39
C GLY A 821 -21.72 16.74 8.55
N SER A 822 -20.77 15.96 8.07
CA SER A 822 -21.05 14.71 7.36
C SER A 822 -19.91 13.72 7.53
N VAL A 823 -20.24 12.44 7.63
CA VAL A 823 -19.28 11.33 7.76
C VAL A 823 -19.83 10.12 7.01
N VAL A 824 -18.93 9.24 6.58
CA VAL A 824 -19.29 7.96 5.98
C VAL A 824 -19.00 6.88 7.01
N THR A 825 -19.95 5.95 7.19
CA THR A 825 -19.80 4.85 8.13
C THR A 825 -18.67 3.91 7.76
N ASP A 826 -17.97 3.39 8.76
CA ASP A 826 -16.93 2.38 8.58
C ASP A 826 -17.50 0.98 8.27
N ASN A 827 -16.62 -0.02 8.17
CA ASN A 827 -17.01 -1.40 7.87
C ASN A 827 -17.94 -2.05 8.91
N PHE A 828 -18.06 -1.47 10.11
CA PHE A 828 -18.95 -1.92 11.18
C PHE A 828 -20.22 -1.07 11.30
N GLY A 829 -20.40 -0.10 10.41
CA GLY A 829 -21.50 0.87 10.44
C GLY A 829 -21.28 2.03 11.40
N GLN A 830 -20.09 2.19 11.99
CA GLN A 830 -19.82 3.23 12.99
C GLN A 830 -19.59 4.58 12.34
N TYR A 831 -20.05 5.64 13.00
CA TYR A 831 -19.87 7.02 12.58
C TYR A 831 -19.56 7.95 13.76
N ASP A 832 -18.78 9.00 13.50
CA ASP A 832 -18.43 10.05 14.47
C ASP A 832 -18.47 11.42 13.77
N LEU A 833 -19.31 12.31 14.28
CA LEU A 833 -19.47 13.69 13.85
C LEU A 833 -19.08 14.61 15.01
N ALA A 834 -17.93 15.26 14.92
CA ALA A 834 -17.46 16.21 15.92
C ALA A 834 -17.53 17.67 15.43
N GLY A 835 -17.42 18.61 16.38
CA GLY A 835 -17.37 20.04 16.08
C GLY A 835 -18.74 20.64 15.72
N LEU A 836 -19.83 19.99 16.14
CA LEU A 836 -21.19 20.41 15.86
C LEU A 836 -21.62 21.57 16.77
N PRO A 837 -22.42 22.52 16.27
CA PRO A 837 -23.01 23.55 17.12
C PRO A 837 -23.98 22.93 18.13
N ALA A 838 -24.14 23.56 19.30
CA ALA A 838 -25.12 23.13 20.27
C ALA A 838 -26.55 23.45 19.84
N GLY A 839 -27.49 22.62 20.30
CA GLY A 839 -28.90 22.72 19.95
C GLY A 839 -29.38 21.49 19.19
N GLU A 840 -30.53 21.64 18.56
CA GLU A 840 -31.19 20.56 17.84
C GLU A 840 -30.51 20.31 16.48
N VAL A 841 -30.00 19.09 16.29
CA VAL A 841 -29.34 18.62 15.06
C VAL A 841 -30.13 17.45 14.49
N THR A 842 -30.48 17.52 13.21
CA THR A 842 -31.08 16.41 12.48
C THR A 842 -29.98 15.61 11.76
N LEU A 843 -29.93 14.30 11.97
CA LEU A 843 -29.06 13.38 11.25
C LEU A 843 -29.83 12.75 10.10
N ASP A 844 -29.43 13.02 8.86
CA ASP A 844 -29.97 12.36 7.68
C ASP A 844 -29.01 11.28 7.19
N VAL A 845 -29.55 10.12 6.84
CA VAL A 845 -28.78 8.98 6.33
C VAL A 845 -29.03 8.79 4.84
N TYR A 846 -27.96 8.70 4.04
CA TYR A 846 -28.00 8.51 2.59
C TYR A 846 -27.26 7.24 2.18
N THR A 847 -27.97 6.32 1.52
CA THR A 847 -27.46 5.01 1.06
C THR A 847 -26.78 5.06 -0.31
N GLU A 848 -26.99 6.11 -1.10
CA GLU A 848 -26.48 6.20 -2.48
C GLU A 848 -24.94 6.30 -2.57
N ALA A 849 -24.28 6.70 -1.48
CA ALA A 849 -22.84 6.90 -1.41
C ALA A 849 -22.03 5.61 -1.17
N THR A 850 -22.65 4.48 -0.81
CA THR A 850 -21.95 3.24 -0.44
C THR A 850 -21.35 2.50 -1.64
N PRO A 851 -20.18 1.86 -1.52
CA PRO A 851 -19.64 0.96 -2.55
C PRO A 851 -20.34 -0.41 -2.60
N LEU A 852 -21.18 -0.74 -1.61
CA LEU A 852 -21.86 -2.03 -1.53
C LEU A 852 -23.11 -2.06 -2.42
N LEU A 853 -23.07 -2.90 -3.46
CA LEU A 853 -24.19 -3.07 -4.41
C LEU A 853 -25.47 -3.57 -3.73
N THR A 854 -25.35 -4.28 -2.60
CA THR A 854 -26.50 -4.72 -1.78
C THR A 854 -27.21 -3.54 -1.15
N VAL A 855 -26.50 -2.51 -0.67
CA VAL A 855 -27.08 -1.32 -0.02
C VAL A 855 -27.51 -0.26 -1.04
N ARG A 856 -26.83 -0.15 -2.19
CA ARG A 856 -27.17 0.80 -3.28
C ARG A 856 -28.53 0.54 -3.95
N ARG A 857 -29.07 -0.69 -3.89
CA ARG A 857 -30.35 -1.02 -4.53
C ARG A 857 -31.54 -0.32 -3.87
N TYR A 858 -31.38 0.13 -2.62
CA TYR A 858 -32.39 0.85 -1.86
C TYR A 858 -32.21 2.37 -2.09
N THR A 859 -32.65 2.84 -3.26
CA THR A 859 -32.68 4.28 -3.55
C THR A 859 -33.87 4.90 -2.80
N SER A 860 -33.63 5.97 -2.04
CA SER A 860 -34.60 6.81 -1.29
C SER A 860 -34.89 6.54 0.21
N VAL A 861 -34.23 5.60 0.89
CA VAL A 861 -34.45 5.46 2.35
C VAL A 861 -33.65 6.51 3.12
N VAL A 862 -34.31 7.61 3.49
CA VAL A 862 -33.82 8.58 4.47
C VAL A 862 -34.31 8.15 5.84
N ALA A 863 -33.43 7.62 6.69
CA ALA A 863 -33.67 7.70 8.11
C ALA A 863 -33.21 9.08 8.59
N SER A 864 -34.10 9.78 9.29
CA SER A 864 -33.77 11.02 9.98
C SER A 864 -33.98 10.85 11.48
N ALA A 865 -33.01 11.29 12.27
CA ALA A 865 -33.14 11.36 13.73
C ALA A 865 -32.79 12.76 14.21
N THR A 866 -33.51 13.25 15.21
CA THR A 866 -33.19 14.53 15.84
C THR A 866 -32.48 14.27 17.15
N VAL A 867 -31.34 14.92 17.34
CA VAL A 867 -30.48 14.81 18.52
C VAL A 867 -30.19 16.21 19.06
N THR A 868 -30.33 16.40 20.37
CA THR A 868 -29.90 17.64 21.02
C THR A 868 -28.42 17.54 21.37
N VAL A 869 -27.60 18.36 20.72
CA VAL A 869 -26.15 18.42 20.96
C VAL A 869 -25.84 19.45 22.04
N VAL A 870 -24.98 19.07 22.99
CA VAL A 870 -24.44 19.96 24.02
C VAL A 870 -22.94 20.17 23.79
N VAL A 871 -22.49 21.41 23.95
CA VAL A 871 -21.07 21.79 23.79
C VAL A 871 -20.15 20.91 24.63
N GLY A 872 -19.06 20.43 24.04
CA GLY A 872 -18.02 19.67 24.74
C GLY A 872 -18.42 18.25 25.15
N THR A 873 -19.58 17.76 24.69
CA THR A 873 -20.07 16.41 24.98
C THR A 873 -20.23 15.60 23.70
N THR A 874 -20.12 14.28 23.82
CA THR A 874 -20.48 13.33 22.76
C THR A 874 -21.81 12.69 23.11
N VAL A 875 -22.76 12.73 22.18
CA VAL A 875 -24.06 12.04 22.29
C VAL A 875 -24.01 10.78 21.43
N GLU A 876 -24.35 9.64 22.01
CA GLU A 876 -24.52 8.40 21.24
C GLU A 876 -25.91 8.35 20.62
N GLN A 877 -25.98 8.12 19.31
CA GLN A 877 -27.22 7.93 18.56
C GLN A 877 -27.07 6.80 17.54
N ASP A 878 -27.65 5.64 17.84
CA ASP A 878 -27.74 4.57 16.84
C ASP A 878 -28.88 4.84 15.86
N LEU A 879 -28.68 4.41 14.62
CA LEU A 879 -29.62 4.57 13.52
C LEU A 879 -29.88 3.20 12.90
N GLN A 880 -31.14 2.88 12.67
CA GLN A 880 -31.53 1.63 12.03
C GLN A 880 -32.26 1.92 10.72
N LEU A 881 -31.86 1.22 9.67
CA LEU A 881 -32.45 1.31 8.34
C LEU A 881 -33.30 0.08 8.07
N ASP A 882 -34.56 0.31 7.70
CA ASP A 882 -35.40 -0.74 7.15
C ASP A 882 -35.02 -0.95 5.68
N LEU A 883 -34.21 -1.98 5.44
CA LEU A 883 -33.80 -2.37 4.09
C LEU A 883 -34.85 -3.33 3.52
N VAL A 884 -36.05 -2.83 3.23
CA VAL A 884 -37.07 -3.60 2.52
C VAL A 884 -36.74 -3.60 1.01
N PRO A 885 -36.65 -4.78 0.36
CA PRO A 885 -36.34 -4.93 -1.08
C PRO A 885 -37.21 -4.11 -2.03
#